data_AF-A0A4Y7SFE0-F1
#
_entry.id   AF-A0A4Y7SFE0-F1
#
_cell.length_a   1.000
_cell.length_b   1.000
_cell.length_c   1.000
_cell.angle_alpha   90.00
_cell.angle_beta   90.00
_cell.angle_gamma   90.00
#
_symmetry.space_group_name_H-M   'P 1'
#
loop_
_entity.id
_entity.type
_entity.pdbx_description
1 polymer ?
#
loop_
_entity_poly.entity_id
_entity_poly.type
_entity_poly.pdbx_seq_one_letter_code
_entity_poly.pdbx_strand_id
1 'polypeptide(L)'
;MYRVKWSQKDLLGENKEWFPWPDRIACILDILHHVPRSMFSEHQMSVVGWSHQVMGLPAPSRRSMKRVEKLLQKLCGIQTLRYKGALGNVYYTNDICAMIAEEFANPLVRKHLSDLPEERNTGLSEARHFSRWRHEISVDLATPMARSSGQDFYVLEPAMVMDCGSSSYRMPSRWFEKGGNVYADTWGMTMMDGQGWIVEEHDTKPIELKQFMVSFPYLRESWEQRGIADPTVILGSRQERDGRVSQWTRTDSKIGNRWREKAQGKRVYAFPVWLYCDDTSGNKSKKWNKHNSFLFTPAGLPHDQAHLEYHVHFICTSNVAPPLEMLDGISEQINKGQSEGIWAWDCEADEAALLIPSVLAVLGDNPMQSELACHIGLHGKYFCRCCFVKGKDADDMEDLDDITEELLVGAPSAAPEYPSIDSGASESASERSGSDTGGRGSKSKKKKKRKQREETAQEMLARVRRFLKVREARDPIETQRDLRNVFTAATTIGQKTHSKALKREKGIKDMYQEHFTEKVFDFMKKLSGGVPERQAKVDELVKTLPKDEMLASPVWRIQDDLDPHRDTPVEILHVVLLGFVKYFWRDAMARLSDEQKATVIACLISVRTSGLEIPPIAARTLVKYAGSLVGRDFRVVAQVAPFVLHGLVPAACYKAWVALSTLIPLIWQPVINDLVQYLADLRAGINTFLLATTEWTPRWFNKPKFHIILHLPDHIERLGPAILFATESFESYNSPIRSLSINSNRQAPSRDIAVGFAASG
;
A
#
# COMPACT_ATOMS: atom_id res chain seq x y z
N MET A 1 14.35 50.87 -17.39
CA MET A 1 13.99 49.75 -16.49
C MET A 1 14.37 48.45 -17.19
N TYR A 2 15.41 47.75 -16.71
CA TYR A 2 16.02 46.64 -17.43
C TYR A 2 15.32 45.32 -17.11
N ARG A 3 14.55 44.77 -18.06
CA ARG A 3 14.11 43.37 -17.99
C ARG A 3 15.27 42.48 -18.42
N VAL A 4 15.68 41.56 -17.55
CA VAL A 4 16.70 40.57 -17.89
C VAL A 4 16.08 39.52 -18.81
N LYS A 5 16.76 39.27 -19.93
CA LYS A 5 16.42 38.21 -20.89
C LYS A 5 17.64 37.31 -21.04
N TRP A 6 17.58 36.11 -20.48
CA TRP A 6 18.60 35.09 -20.74
C TRP A 6 18.37 34.44 -22.12
N SER A 7 19.43 34.44 -22.93
CA SER A 7 19.53 33.64 -24.15
C SER A 7 19.88 32.18 -23.80
N GLN A 8 19.78 31.28 -24.77
CA GLN A 8 20.15 29.88 -24.57
C GLN A 8 21.64 29.69 -24.30
N LYS A 9 22.49 30.63 -24.76
CA LYS A 9 23.93 30.66 -24.42
C LYS A 9 24.17 31.15 -22.98
N ASP A 10 23.40 32.13 -22.51
CA ASP A 10 23.52 32.64 -21.13
C ASP A 10 23.09 31.58 -20.10
N LEU A 11 22.12 30.73 -20.46
CA LEU A 11 21.62 29.63 -19.62
C LEU A 11 22.58 28.43 -19.53
N LEU A 12 23.51 28.30 -20.48
CA LEU A 12 24.53 27.23 -20.54
C LEU A 12 25.94 27.78 -20.26
N GLY A 13 26.07 29.06 -19.89
CA GLY A 13 27.34 29.75 -19.71
C GLY A 13 28.07 29.35 -18.42
N GLU A 14 29.39 29.57 -18.42
CA GLU A 14 30.39 29.13 -17.41
C GLU A 14 30.27 29.76 -16.00
N ASN A 15 29.10 30.26 -15.59
CA ASN A 15 28.94 30.75 -14.21
C ASN A 15 28.83 29.56 -13.25
N LYS A 16 29.99 29.01 -12.85
CA LYS A 16 30.10 27.83 -11.99
C LYS A 16 29.46 28.02 -10.61
N GLU A 17 29.29 29.26 -10.15
CA GLU A 17 28.82 29.55 -8.79
C GLU A 17 27.35 29.19 -8.57
N TRP A 18 26.49 29.45 -9.56
CA TRP A 18 25.03 29.24 -9.44
C TRP A 18 24.48 28.20 -10.41
N PHE A 19 25.34 27.49 -11.14
CA PHE A 19 24.94 26.38 -12.01
C PHE A 19 24.09 25.37 -11.21
N PRO A 20 22.95 24.86 -11.75
CA PRO A 20 22.47 24.99 -13.13
C PRO A 20 21.67 26.27 -13.47
N TRP A 21 21.49 27.19 -12.52
CA TRP A 21 20.82 28.48 -12.77
C TRP A 21 21.80 29.49 -13.39
N PRO A 22 21.31 30.42 -14.24
CA PRO A 22 22.16 31.46 -14.83
C PRO A 22 22.68 32.47 -13.80
N ASP A 23 21.90 32.73 -12.75
CA ASP A 23 22.25 33.63 -11.65
C ASP A 23 21.43 33.32 -10.38
N ARG A 24 21.81 33.97 -9.28
CA ARG A 24 21.14 33.87 -7.97
C ARG A 24 19.64 34.23 -8.02
N ILE A 25 19.22 35.17 -8.86
CA ILE A 25 17.82 35.62 -8.91
C ILE A 25 16.96 34.54 -9.56
N ALA A 26 17.44 33.95 -10.66
CA ALA A 26 16.80 32.81 -11.30
C ALA A 26 16.67 31.64 -10.32
N CYS A 27 17.73 31.33 -9.57
CA CYS A 27 17.70 30.29 -8.54
C CYS A 27 16.61 30.54 -7.47
N ILE A 28 16.61 31.72 -6.84
CA ILE A 28 15.64 32.03 -5.79
C ILE A 28 14.20 32.02 -6.32
N LEU A 29 13.95 32.60 -7.50
CA LEU A 29 12.60 32.65 -8.07
C LEU A 29 12.11 31.28 -8.52
N ASP A 30 13.02 30.43 -9.02
CA ASP A 30 12.70 29.06 -9.41
C ASP A 30 12.40 28.18 -8.20
N ILE A 31 13.24 28.22 -7.17
CA ILE A 31 12.98 27.56 -5.88
C ILE A 31 11.65 28.06 -5.31
N LEU A 32 11.41 29.37 -5.30
CA LEU A 32 10.15 29.95 -4.80
C LEU A 32 8.94 29.45 -5.59
N HIS A 33 9.06 29.32 -6.90
CA HIS A 33 7.97 28.85 -7.77
C HIS A 33 7.64 27.37 -7.54
N HIS A 34 8.66 26.55 -7.32
CA HIS A 34 8.57 25.10 -7.15
C HIS A 34 8.74 24.63 -5.71
N VAL A 35 8.61 25.53 -4.71
CA VAL A 35 8.67 25.13 -3.30
C VAL A 35 7.62 24.04 -3.10
N PRO A 36 8.04 22.83 -2.67
CA PRO A 36 7.10 21.76 -2.40
C PRO A 36 5.96 22.28 -1.54
N ARG A 37 4.72 22.09 -1.99
CA ARG A 37 3.47 22.40 -1.27
C ARG A 37 3.07 23.88 -1.14
N SER A 38 3.93 24.84 -1.49
CA SER A 38 3.60 26.27 -1.52
C SER A 38 3.53 26.80 -2.95
N MET A 39 2.80 26.09 -3.82
CA MET A 39 2.78 26.36 -5.26
C MET A 39 2.29 27.79 -5.56
N PHE A 40 3.18 28.60 -6.12
CA PHE A 40 2.83 29.94 -6.59
C PHE A 40 2.15 29.85 -7.96
N SER A 41 0.97 30.45 -8.08
CA SER A 41 0.36 30.65 -9.38
C SER A 41 1.19 31.62 -10.24
N GLU A 42 1.02 31.52 -11.55
CA GLU A 42 1.58 32.48 -12.52
C GLU A 42 1.24 33.94 -12.19
N HIS A 43 0.06 34.17 -11.60
CA HIS A 43 -0.34 35.50 -11.14
C HIS A 43 0.50 35.96 -9.95
N GLN A 44 0.71 35.11 -8.94
CA GLN A 44 1.55 35.44 -7.79
C GLN A 44 3.00 35.66 -8.20
N MET A 45 3.56 34.84 -9.11
CA MET A 45 4.89 35.06 -9.67
C MET A 45 4.99 36.38 -10.45
N SER A 46 3.91 36.82 -11.11
CA SER A 46 3.86 38.13 -11.75
C SER A 46 3.88 39.28 -10.74
N VAL A 47 3.25 39.12 -9.58
CA VAL A 47 3.30 40.09 -8.47
C VAL A 47 4.71 40.19 -7.88
N VAL A 48 5.39 39.06 -7.70
CA VAL A 48 6.81 39.03 -7.28
C VAL A 48 7.71 39.72 -8.32
N GLY A 49 7.47 39.46 -9.61
CA GLY A 49 8.18 40.13 -10.69
C GLY A 49 7.94 41.65 -10.72
N TRP A 50 6.73 42.10 -10.38
CA TRP A 50 6.42 43.53 -10.24
C TRP A 50 7.12 44.15 -9.03
N SER A 51 7.15 43.47 -7.87
CA SER A 51 7.83 44.00 -6.67
C SER A 51 9.33 44.18 -6.92
N HIS A 52 9.99 43.25 -7.61
CA HIS A 52 11.37 43.41 -8.07
C HIS A 52 11.55 44.67 -8.93
N GLN A 53 10.64 44.92 -9.88
CA GLN A 53 10.70 46.12 -10.73
C GLN A 53 10.60 47.41 -9.92
N VAL A 54 9.68 47.47 -8.95
CA VAL A 54 9.50 48.64 -8.09
C VAL A 54 10.72 48.90 -7.21
N MET A 55 11.37 47.84 -6.71
CA MET A 55 12.58 47.93 -5.88
C MET A 55 13.87 48.14 -6.69
N GLY A 56 13.79 48.26 -8.02
CA GLY A 56 14.96 48.41 -8.88
C GLY A 56 15.82 47.14 -9.02
N LEU A 57 15.30 45.99 -8.60
CA LEU A 57 15.96 44.69 -8.75
C LEU A 57 15.76 44.14 -10.17
N PRO A 58 16.70 43.30 -10.68
CA PRO A 58 16.49 42.58 -11.91
C PRO A 58 15.21 41.71 -11.82
N ALA A 59 14.31 41.92 -12.77
CA ALA A 59 13.04 41.21 -12.86
C ALA A 59 13.03 40.39 -14.15
N PRO A 60 13.22 39.06 -14.07
CA PRO A 60 13.20 38.23 -15.26
C PRO A 60 11.81 38.16 -15.86
N SER A 61 11.77 38.03 -17.18
CA SER A 61 10.49 37.85 -17.86
C SER A 61 9.94 36.44 -17.60
N ARG A 62 8.61 36.29 -17.58
CA ARG A 62 7.96 34.96 -17.52
C ARG A 62 8.49 33.98 -18.56
N ARG A 63 8.75 34.47 -19.79
CA ARG A 63 9.32 33.63 -20.86
C ARG A 63 10.74 33.16 -20.54
N SER A 64 11.49 33.96 -19.79
CA SER A 64 12.85 33.65 -19.35
C SER A 64 12.85 32.60 -18.25
N MET A 65 11.98 32.74 -17.23
CA MET A 65 11.81 31.70 -16.20
C MET A 65 11.37 30.36 -16.80
N LYS A 66 10.40 30.35 -17.74
CA LYS A 66 10.01 29.13 -18.45
C LYS A 66 11.13 28.47 -19.28
N ARG A 67 12.18 29.22 -19.65
CA ARG A 67 13.36 28.64 -20.30
C ARG A 67 14.31 28.02 -19.28
N VAL A 68 14.47 28.66 -18.12
CA VAL A 68 15.22 28.12 -16.98
C VAL A 68 14.57 26.80 -16.54
N GLU A 69 13.26 26.81 -16.26
CA GLU A 69 12.48 25.61 -15.89
C GLU A 69 12.67 24.45 -16.89
N LYS A 70 12.55 24.73 -18.19
CA LYS A 70 12.76 23.71 -19.23
C LYS A 70 14.18 23.18 -19.29
N LEU A 71 15.17 24.02 -18.96
CA LEU A 71 16.56 23.59 -18.90
C LEU A 71 16.79 22.70 -17.68
N LEU A 72 16.32 23.13 -16.50
CA LEU A 72 16.43 22.36 -15.25
C LEU A 72 15.73 21.02 -15.38
N GLN A 73 14.49 21.01 -15.88
CA GLN A 73 13.74 19.78 -16.15
C GLN A 73 14.48 18.83 -17.08
N LYS A 74 15.28 19.35 -18.03
CA LYS A 74 16.08 18.54 -18.94
C LYS A 74 17.38 18.04 -18.31
N LEU A 75 17.96 18.80 -17.40
CA LEU A 75 19.25 18.50 -16.77
C LEU A 75 19.10 17.54 -15.57
N CYS A 76 18.12 17.79 -14.72
CA CYS A 76 18.00 17.15 -13.40
C CYS A 76 16.55 16.96 -12.93
N GLY A 77 15.56 17.04 -13.83
CA GLY A 77 14.16 16.85 -13.44
C GLY A 77 13.63 15.47 -13.80
N ILE A 78 12.72 14.97 -12.97
CA ILE A 78 12.01 13.70 -13.19
C ILE A 78 11.18 13.75 -14.47
N GLN A 79 11.27 12.73 -15.32
CA GLN A 79 10.48 12.70 -16.55
C GLN A 79 9.02 12.39 -16.26
N THR A 80 8.11 13.10 -16.94
CA THR A 80 6.68 12.74 -16.97
C THR A 80 6.38 11.91 -18.22
N LEU A 81 6.07 10.63 -18.02
CA LEU A 81 5.77 9.64 -19.03
C LEU A 81 4.27 9.67 -19.39
N ARG A 82 3.96 9.53 -20.68
CA ARG A 82 2.57 9.50 -21.18
C ARG A 82 2.15 8.07 -21.48
N TYR A 83 1.09 7.63 -20.83
CA TYR A 83 0.47 6.32 -21.07
C TYR A 83 -0.85 6.44 -21.83
N LYS A 84 -1.11 5.44 -22.67
CA LYS A 84 -2.44 5.17 -23.23
C LYS A 84 -2.85 3.81 -22.66
N GLY A 85 -3.59 3.83 -21.56
CA GLY A 85 -3.95 2.63 -20.82
C GLY A 85 -4.82 1.68 -21.65
N ALA A 86 -4.84 0.41 -21.24
CA ALA A 86 -5.56 -0.63 -21.97
C ALA A 86 -7.08 -0.43 -22.01
N LEU A 87 -7.65 0.37 -21.09
CA LEU A 87 -9.08 0.68 -21.09
C LEU A 87 -9.41 1.81 -22.08
N GLY A 88 -8.38 2.56 -22.53
CA GLY A 88 -8.45 3.58 -23.58
C GLY A 88 -8.18 4.99 -23.09
N ASN A 89 -7.92 5.18 -21.79
CA ASN A 89 -7.68 6.49 -21.22
C ASN A 89 -6.23 6.91 -21.38
N VAL A 90 -6.01 8.23 -21.47
CA VAL A 90 -4.66 8.82 -21.44
C VAL A 90 -4.41 9.36 -20.05
N TYR A 91 -3.28 8.97 -19.46
CA TYR A 91 -2.82 9.47 -18.17
C TYR A 91 -1.29 9.63 -18.21
N TYR A 92 -0.75 10.30 -17.20
CA TYR A 92 0.66 10.61 -17.10
C TYR A 92 1.21 10.17 -15.74
N THR A 93 2.41 9.60 -15.75
CA THR A 93 3.13 9.16 -14.56
C THR A 93 4.48 9.86 -14.51
N ASN A 94 4.97 10.16 -13.32
CA ASN A 94 6.36 10.52 -13.12
C ASN A 94 7.22 9.26 -13.06
N ASP A 95 8.44 9.34 -13.60
CA ASP A 95 9.38 8.23 -13.71
C ASP A 95 9.81 7.74 -12.32
N ILE A 96 9.31 6.58 -11.93
CA ILE A 96 9.55 5.97 -10.62
C ILE A 96 11.03 5.60 -10.47
N CYS A 97 11.64 5.09 -11.54
CA CYS A 97 13.04 4.69 -11.51
C CYS A 97 13.96 5.90 -11.31
N ALA A 98 13.65 7.03 -11.96
CA ALA A 98 14.39 8.26 -11.75
C ALA A 98 14.22 8.80 -10.31
N MET A 99 13.01 8.77 -9.75
CA MET A 99 12.77 9.18 -8.35
C MET A 99 13.58 8.33 -7.37
N ILE A 100 13.61 7.01 -7.56
CA ILE A 100 14.41 6.10 -6.72
C ILE A 100 15.92 6.39 -6.84
N ALA A 101 16.39 6.67 -8.06
CA ALA A 101 17.80 7.00 -8.27
C ALA A 101 18.21 8.31 -7.60
N GLU A 102 17.35 9.33 -7.61
CA GLU A 102 17.59 10.62 -6.95
C GLU A 102 17.67 10.48 -5.43
N GLU A 103 16.82 9.65 -4.81
CA GLU A 103 16.87 9.40 -3.36
C GLU A 103 18.22 8.81 -2.91
N PHE A 104 18.81 7.92 -3.72
CA PHE A 104 20.14 7.35 -3.45
C PHE A 104 21.30 8.33 -3.69
N ALA A 105 21.12 9.26 -4.62
CA ALA A 105 22.08 10.32 -4.91
C ALA A 105 21.98 11.50 -3.93
N ASN A 106 20.91 11.58 -3.15
CA ASN A 106 20.64 12.69 -2.25
C ASN A 106 21.31 12.50 -0.87
N PRO A 107 22.32 13.32 -0.52
CA PRO A 107 23.03 13.18 0.76
C PRO A 107 22.19 13.51 2.00
N LEU A 108 21.02 14.14 1.82
CA LEU A 108 20.08 14.38 2.91
C LEU A 108 19.21 13.14 3.19
N VAL A 109 19.03 12.28 2.19
CA VAL A 109 18.17 11.09 2.26
C VAL A 109 18.99 9.82 2.48
N ARG A 110 20.00 9.57 1.64
CA ARG A 110 20.71 8.30 1.53
C ARG A 110 21.25 7.78 2.86
N LYS A 111 21.75 8.67 3.72
CA LYS A 111 22.24 8.37 5.08
C LYS A 111 21.18 7.78 6.03
N HIS A 112 19.90 7.97 5.72
CA HIS A 112 18.76 7.44 6.47
C HIS A 112 18.19 6.17 5.83
N LEU A 113 18.52 5.87 4.58
CA LEU A 113 17.97 4.72 3.86
C LEU A 113 18.69 3.44 4.25
N SER A 114 17.89 2.48 4.68
CA SER A 114 18.29 1.09 4.86
C SER A 114 17.98 0.26 3.61
N ASP A 115 18.96 -0.54 3.18
CA ASP A 115 18.81 -1.51 2.09
C ASP A 115 18.74 -2.97 2.58
N LEU A 116 18.98 -3.22 3.87
CA LEU A 116 18.91 -4.54 4.50
C LEU A 116 17.84 -4.61 5.59
N PRO A 117 17.20 -5.79 5.79
CA PRO A 117 16.43 -6.03 7.00
C PRO A 117 17.37 -6.10 8.21
N GLU A 118 16.90 -5.69 9.39
CA GLU A 118 17.64 -5.78 10.65
C GLU A 118 16.95 -6.72 11.63
N GLU A 119 17.69 -7.71 12.12
CA GLU A 119 17.24 -8.54 13.23
C GLU A 119 17.54 -7.85 14.56
N ARG A 120 16.46 -7.50 15.26
CA ARG A 120 16.51 -6.88 16.59
C ARG A 120 15.45 -7.51 17.48
N ASN A 121 15.73 -7.59 18.79
CA ASN A 121 14.80 -8.18 19.77
C ASN A 121 13.99 -7.14 20.55
N THR A 122 14.39 -5.87 20.55
CA THR A 122 13.72 -4.78 21.30
C THR A 122 13.75 -3.49 20.48
N GLY A 123 12.93 -2.49 20.82
CA GLY A 123 12.97 -1.20 20.12
C GLY A 123 12.54 -1.26 18.64
N LEU A 124 11.63 -2.18 18.28
CA LEU A 124 11.16 -2.40 16.91
C LEU A 124 10.21 -1.26 16.50
N SER A 125 10.63 -0.45 15.53
CA SER A 125 9.88 0.75 15.11
C SER A 125 9.80 0.95 13.59
N GLU A 126 10.65 0.23 12.85
CA GLU A 126 10.82 0.37 11.40
C GLU A 126 10.47 -0.92 10.68
N ALA A 127 10.05 -0.81 9.40
CA ALA A 127 9.63 -1.93 8.57
C ALA A 127 10.72 -3.00 8.39
N ARG A 128 11.99 -2.57 8.37
CA ARG A 128 13.16 -3.44 8.21
C ARG A 128 13.33 -4.47 9.33
N HIS A 129 12.66 -4.28 10.48
CA HIS A 129 12.72 -5.20 11.62
C HIS A 129 11.75 -6.38 11.56
N PHE A 130 10.84 -6.41 10.57
CA PHE A 130 9.69 -7.33 10.59
C PHE A 130 9.71 -8.36 9.46
N SER A 131 8.86 -9.39 9.58
CA SER A 131 8.98 -10.61 8.77
C SER A 131 8.80 -10.38 7.28
N ARG A 132 8.01 -9.38 6.86
CA ARG A 132 7.78 -9.09 5.45
C ARG A 132 9.11 -8.87 4.73
N TRP A 133 9.95 -7.99 5.26
CA TRP A 133 11.26 -7.70 4.67
C TRP A 133 12.27 -8.82 4.97
N ARG A 134 12.35 -9.26 6.23
CA ARG A 134 13.38 -10.22 6.66
C ARG A 134 13.21 -11.62 6.07
N HIS A 135 11.99 -12.08 5.81
CA HIS A 135 11.72 -13.48 5.46
C HIS A 135 10.83 -13.67 4.22
N GLU A 136 9.92 -12.75 3.91
CA GLU A 136 8.88 -12.99 2.90
C GLU A 136 9.17 -12.39 1.51
N ILE A 137 9.87 -11.26 1.43
CA ILE A 137 10.29 -10.69 0.13
C ILE A 137 11.13 -11.73 -0.62
N SER A 138 10.92 -11.85 -1.94
CA SER A 138 11.69 -12.76 -2.80
C SER A 138 13.19 -12.49 -2.70
N VAL A 139 14.00 -13.54 -2.75
CA VAL A 139 15.48 -13.44 -2.73
C VAL A 139 16.00 -12.60 -3.90
N ASP A 140 15.29 -12.59 -5.03
CA ASP A 140 15.66 -11.81 -6.22
C ASP A 140 15.38 -10.31 -6.09
N LEU A 141 14.55 -9.91 -5.13
CA LEU A 141 14.12 -8.53 -4.86
C LEU A 141 14.76 -7.94 -3.61
N ALA A 142 15.26 -8.78 -2.70
CA ALA A 142 16.08 -8.38 -1.58
C ALA A 142 17.50 -8.00 -2.04
N THR A 143 18.28 -7.35 -1.16
CA THR A 143 19.67 -7.00 -1.43
C THR A 143 20.47 -8.27 -1.73
N PRO A 144 20.96 -8.46 -2.97
CA PRO A 144 21.46 -9.75 -3.40
C PRO A 144 22.92 -9.96 -3.04
N MET A 145 23.65 -8.91 -2.66
CA MET A 145 25.08 -9.00 -2.41
C MET A 145 25.56 -8.20 -1.21
N ALA A 146 26.66 -8.66 -0.62
CA ALA A 146 27.45 -7.90 0.33
C ALA A 146 28.93 -7.93 -0.07
N ARG A 147 29.63 -6.80 0.12
CA ARG A 147 31.04 -6.62 -0.28
C ARG A 147 31.93 -6.69 0.95
N SER A 148 32.95 -7.54 0.90
CA SER A 148 33.95 -7.68 1.96
C SER A 148 35.32 -7.95 1.36
N SER A 149 36.36 -7.26 1.86
CA SER A 149 37.75 -7.44 1.42
C SER A 149 37.94 -7.36 -0.10
N GLY A 150 37.20 -6.46 -0.78
CA GLY A 150 37.25 -6.27 -2.23
C GLY A 150 36.54 -7.36 -3.05
N GLN A 151 35.89 -8.32 -2.41
CA GLN A 151 35.10 -9.37 -3.07
C GLN A 151 33.60 -9.17 -2.86
N ASP A 152 32.82 -9.59 -3.86
CA ASP A 152 31.37 -9.54 -3.81
C ASP A 152 30.78 -10.93 -3.61
N PHE A 153 30.04 -11.09 -2.53
CA PHE A 153 29.34 -12.33 -2.19
C PHE A 153 27.87 -12.15 -2.52
N TYR A 154 27.39 -12.87 -3.54
CA TYR A 154 25.98 -12.85 -3.93
C TYR A 154 25.23 -14.02 -3.28
N VAL A 155 23.94 -13.81 -3.03
CA VAL A 155 23.01 -14.88 -2.68
C VAL A 155 22.90 -15.88 -3.83
N LEU A 156 22.67 -17.15 -3.47
CA LEU A 156 22.51 -18.28 -4.40
C LEU A 156 23.77 -18.56 -5.24
N GLU A 157 24.93 -18.22 -4.68
CA GLU A 157 26.25 -18.57 -5.22
C GLU A 157 27.10 -19.26 -4.13
N PRO A 158 27.86 -20.30 -4.45
CA PRO A 158 28.78 -20.93 -3.50
C PRO A 158 29.83 -19.95 -2.97
N ALA A 159 30.07 -19.99 -1.66
CA ALA A 159 31.12 -19.21 -1.01
C ALA A 159 31.88 -20.06 0.01
N MET A 160 33.16 -19.78 0.17
CA MET A 160 33.96 -20.35 1.25
C MET A 160 33.93 -19.41 2.46
N VAL A 161 33.59 -19.96 3.62
CA VAL A 161 33.52 -19.24 4.89
C VAL A 161 34.42 -19.88 5.94
N MET A 162 34.87 -19.08 6.90
CA MET A 162 35.61 -19.55 8.08
C MET A 162 34.65 -19.66 9.27
N ASP A 163 34.32 -20.89 9.63
CA ASP A 163 33.40 -21.18 10.73
C ASP A 163 34.14 -21.92 11.85
N CYS A 164 34.17 -21.35 13.05
CA CYS A 164 34.88 -21.92 14.21
C CYS A 164 36.34 -22.35 13.94
N GLY A 165 37.05 -21.66 13.03
CA GLY A 165 38.45 -21.94 12.69
C GLY A 165 38.65 -22.99 11.60
N SER A 166 37.59 -23.56 11.02
CA SER A 166 37.67 -24.43 9.85
C SER A 166 37.04 -23.78 8.62
N SER A 167 37.56 -24.10 7.44
CA SER A 167 36.95 -23.71 6.17
C SER A 167 35.73 -24.58 5.89
N SER A 168 34.60 -23.96 5.57
CA SER A 168 33.41 -24.65 5.07
C SER A 168 32.88 -23.96 3.82
N TYR A 169 32.12 -24.70 3.01
CA TYR A 169 31.48 -24.19 1.81
C TYR A 169 29.99 -24.05 2.06
N ARG A 170 29.47 -22.86 1.82
CA ARG A 170 28.08 -22.52 2.11
C ARG A 170 27.49 -21.66 1.00
N MET A 171 26.17 -21.68 0.90
CA MET A 171 25.42 -20.89 -0.07
C MET A 171 24.61 -19.82 0.66
N PRO A 172 24.93 -18.53 0.51
CA PRO A 172 24.14 -17.46 1.07
C PRO A 172 22.74 -17.45 0.46
N SER A 173 21.71 -17.31 1.29
CA SER A 173 20.32 -17.25 0.83
C SER A 173 19.68 -15.89 1.11
N ARG A 174 20.15 -15.15 2.11
CA ARG A 174 19.65 -13.81 2.43
C ARG A 174 20.62 -13.01 3.29
N TRP A 175 20.85 -11.74 2.93
CA TRP A 175 21.61 -10.78 3.75
C TRP A 175 20.72 -10.04 4.74
N PHE A 176 21.25 -9.75 5.93
CA PHE A 176 20.56 -8.98 6.98
C PHE A 176 21.57 -8.35 7.95
N GLU A 177 21.13 -7.38 8.74
CA GLU A 177 21.91 -6.75 9.80
C GLU A 177 21.54 -7.31 11.17
N LYS A 178 22.54 -7.44 12.06
CA LYS A 178 22.33 -7.78 13.47
C LYS A 178 23.42 -7.17 14.33
N GLY A 179 23.04 -6.33 15.29
CA GLY A 179 23.99 -5.67 16.19
C GLY A 179 25.05 -4.82 15.46
N GLY A 180 24.67 -4.17 14.36
CA GLY A 180 25.56 -3.33 13.56
C GLY A 180 26.53 -4.08 12.63
N ASN A 181 26.46 -5.41 12.57
CA ASN A 181 27.22 -6.21 11.60
C ASN A 181 26.29 -6.83 10.56
N VAL A 182 26.80 -7.07 9.36
CA VAL A 182 26.10 -7.74 8.27
C VAL A 182 26.30 -9.26 8.38
N TYR A 183 25.22 -10.00 8.24
CA TYR A 183 25.16 -11.45 8.24
C TYR A 183 24.46 -11.96 6.97
N ALA A 184 24.73 -13.21 6.62
CA ALA A 184 23.90 -13.96 5.69
C ALA A 184 23.31 -15.19 6.37
N ASP A 185 22.03 -15.48 6.12
CA ASP A 185 21.54 -16.85 6.24
C ASP A 185 22.24 -17.69 5.17
N THR A 186 22.76 -18.85 5.56
CA THR A 186 23.53 -19.70 4.64
C THR A 186 23.14 -21.17 4.76
N TRP A 187 23.06 -21.85 3.63
CA TRP A 187 22.86 -23.30 3.55
C TRP A 187 24.20 -24.02 3.46
N GLY A 188 24.31 -25.16 4.14
CA GLY A 188 25.47 -26.04 4.02
C GLY A 188 25.62 -26.59 2.60
N MET A 189 26.85 -26.90 2.19
CA MET A 189 27.11 -27.59 0.93
C MET A 189 27.91 -28.86 1.16
N THR A 190 27.34 -29.99 0.73
CA THR A 190 27.98 -31.31 0.80
C THR A 190 28.59 -31.67 -0.54
N MET A 191 29.87 -31.99 -0.55
CA MET A 191 30.57 -32.48 -1.74
C MET A 191 30.31 -33.98 -1.92
N MET A 192 29.98 -34.42 -3.13
CA MET A 192 29.83 -35.83 -3.49
C MET A 192 31.03 -36.27 -4.32
N ASP A 193 32.01 -36.96 -3.73
CA ASP A 193 33.20 -37.60 -4.35
C ASP A 193 33.64 -37.05 -5.73
N GLY A 194 33.84 -35.73 -5.83
CA GLY A 194 34.28 -35.04 -7.06
C GLY A 194 33.23 -34.88 -8.18
N GLN A 195 32.00 -35.35 -7.99
CA GLN A 195 30.90 -35.25 -8.95
C GLN A 195 30.18 -33.89 -8.93
N GLY A 196 30.17 -33.22 -7.77
CA GLY A 196 29.49 -31.93 -7.60
C GLY A 196 29.04 -31.68 -6.17
N TRP A 197 28.12 -30.75 -6.01
CA TRP A 197 27.63 -30.26 -4.72
C TRP A 197 26.14 -30.50 -4.52
N ILE A 198 25.75 -30.83 -3.29
CA ILE A 198 24.37 -30.79 -2.82
C ILE A 198 24.21 -29.63 -1.85
N VAL A 199 23.19 -28.80 -2.08
CA VAL A 199 22.83 -27.69 -1.18
C VAL A 199 21.90 -28.21 -0.09
N GLU A 200 22.36 -28.21 1.15
CA GLU A 200 21.63 -28.70 2.32
C GLU A 200 20.81 -27.55 2.94
N GLU A 201 19.62 -27.26 2.37
CA GLU A 201 18.75 -26.15 2.83
C GLU A 201 18.33 -26.31 4.30
N HIS A 202 18.23 -27.54 4.80
CA HIS A 202 17.96 -27.83 6.21
C HIS A 202 19.10 -27.40 7.16
N ASP A 203 20.35 -27.37 6.67
CA ASP A 203 21.50 -26.86 7.41
C ASP A 203 21.59 -25.33 7.22
N THR A 204 20.62 -24.60 7.78
CA THR A 204 20.62 -23.13 7.75
C THR A 204 21.37 -22.57 8.95
N LYS A 205 22.36 -21.71 8.71
CA LYS A 205 23.13 -21.01 9.75
C LYS A 205 23.43 -19.56 9.37
N PRO A 206 23.25 -18.59 10.29
CA PRO A 206 23.70 -17.22 10.07
C PRO A 206 25.23 -17.14 10.17
N ILE A 207 25.88 -16.54 9.18
CA ILE A 207 27.34 -16.34 9.12
C ILE A 207 27.63 -14.85 8.94
N GLU A 208 28.56 -14.29 9.74
CA GLU A 208 28.92 -12.88 9.63
C GLU A 208 29.69 -12.64 8.33
N LEU A 209 29.45 -11.49 7.67
CA LEU A 209 30.14 -11.10 6.43
C LEU A 209 31.67 -11.15 6.54
N LYS A 210 32.24 -10.88 7.73
CA LYS A 210 33.69 -10.94 7.96
C LYS A 210 34.27 -12.36 7.86
N GLN A 211 33.44 -13.38 8.01
CA GLN A 211 33.85 -14.78 7.89
C GLN A 211 33.85 -15.28 6.44
N PHE A 212 33.33 -14.50 5.50
CA PHE A 212 33.35 -14.84 4.08
C PHE A 212 34.74 -14.57 3.49
N MET A 213 35.36 -15.63 2.95
CA MET A 213 36.75 -15.58 2.52
C MET A 213 36.92 -15.59 1.00
N VAL A 214 36.18 -16.45 0.30
CA VAL A 214 36.35 -16.65 -1.15
C VAL A 214 34.99 -16.68 -1.81
N SER A 215 34.76 -15.72 -2.70
CA SER A 215 33.51 -15.59 -3.46
C SER A 215 33.50 -16.53 -4.66
N PHE A 216 32.32 -16.72 -5.25
CA PHE A 216 32.10 -17.67 -6.33
C PHE A 216 33.04 -17.52 -7.54
N PRO A 217 33.33 -16.31 -8.07
CA PRO A 217 34.30 -16.15 -9.16
C PRO A 217 35.68 -16.72 -8.81
N TYR A 218 36.19 -16.43 -7.61
CA TYR A 218 37.49 -16.93 -7.18
C TYR A 218 37.46 -18.44 -6.88
N LEU A 219 36.34 -18.98 -6.41
CA LEU A 219 36.18 -20.44 -6.27
C LEU A 219 36.24 -21.12 -7.64
N ARG A 220 35.60 -20.55 -8.66
CA ARG A 220 35.65 -21.09 -10.04
C ARG A 220 37.07 -21.12 -10.62
N GLU A 221 37.93 -20.20 -10.21
CA GLU A 221 39.32 -20.15 -10.66
C GLU A 221 40.26 -21.06 -9.84
N SER A 222 39.88 -21.41 -8.60
CA SER A 222 40.77 -22.06 -7.64
C SER A 222 40.30 -23.44 -7.14
N TRP A 223 39.18 -23.97 -7.64
CA TRP A 223 38.60 -25.23 -7.14
C TRP A 223 39.55 -26.43 -7.25
N GLU A 224 40.26 -26.58 -8.38
CA GLU A 224 41.23 -27.68 -8.57
C GLU A 224 42.37 -27.59 -7.54
N GLN A 225 42.91 -26.39 -7.34
CA GLN A 225 44.00 -26.14 -6.38
C GLN A 225 43.56 -26.37 -4.93
N ARG A 226 42.27 -26.19 -4.66
CA ARG A 226 41.65 -26.43 -3.34
C ARG A 226 41.26 -27.89 -3.12
N GLY A 227 41.33 -28.74 -4.14
CA GLY A 227 40.92 -30.15 -4.05
C GLY A 227 39.42 -30.33 -3.75
N ILE A 228 38.58 -29.43 -4.26
CA ILE A 228 37.12 -29.50 -4.11
C ILE A 228 36.44 -29.85 -5.43
N ALA A 229 35.14 -30.17 -5.43
CA ALA A 229 34.37 -30.31 -6.66
C ALA A 229 34.11 -28.94 -7.32
N ASP A 230 33.94 -28.92 -8.65
CA ASP A 230 33.62 -27.70 -9.40
C ASP A 230 32.39 -26.99 -8.79
N PRO A 231 32.52 -25.74 -8.30
CA PRO A 231 31.42 -25.02 -7.65
C PRO A 231 30.25 -24.72 -8.58
N THR A 232 30.43 -24.86 -9.90
CA THR A 232 29.35 -24.68 -10.88
C THR A 232 28.47 -25.93 -11.04
N VAL A 233 28.87 -27.07 -10.49
CA VAL A 233 28.15 -28.34 -10.60
C VAL A 233 27.30 -28.56 -9.34
N ILE A 234 26.07 -28.05 -9.36
CA ILE A 234 25.06 -28.30 -8.31
C ILE A 234 24.18 -29.48 -8.75
N LEU A 235 24.27 -30.59 -8.02
CA LEU A 235 23.50 -31.81 -8.28
C LEU A 235 22.03 -31.67 -7.85
N GLY A 236 21.77 -30.81 -6.87
CA GLY A 236 20.43 -30.52 -6.37
C GLY A 236 20.45 -29.89 -4.98
N SER A 237 19.27 -29.74 -4.38
CA SER A 237 19.11 -29.30 -2.99
C SER A 237 18.28 -30.26 -2.15
N ARG A 238 18.50 -30.23 -0.83
CA ARG A 238 17.83 -31.08 0.13
C ARG A 238 17.25 -30.26 1.29
N GLN A 239 15.94 -30.23 1.37
CA GLN A 239 15.19 -29.42 2.35
C GLN A 239 15.09 -30.04 3.74
N GLU A 240 15.31 -31.36 3.87
CA GLU A 240 15.27 -32.10 5.14
C GLU A 240 16.49 -33.02 5.23
N ARG A 241 17.02 -33.28 6.42
CA ARG A 241 18.28 -34.03 6.62
C ARG A 241 18.31 -35.38 5.86
N ASP A 242 17.22 -36.13 5.95
CA ASP A 242 17.06 -37.45 5.32
C ASP A 242 16.11 -37.40 4.10
N GLY A 243 15.84 -36.21 3.58
CA GLY A 243 14.93 -35.97 2.46
C GLY A 243 15.53 -36.32 1.10
N ARG A 244 14.69 -36.34 0.07
CA ARG A 244 15.13 -36.51 -1.33
C ARG A 244 15.84 -35.26 -1.83
N VAL A 245 16.87 -35.47 -2.65
CA VAL A 245 17.54 -34.40 -3.39
C VAL A 245 16.63 -33.99 -4.55
N SER A 246 16.25 -32.72 -4.57
CA SER A 246 15.44 -32.11 -5.62
C SER A 246 16.34 -31.36 -6.60
N GLN A 247 15.89 -31.23 -7.85
CA GLN A 247 16.61 -30.45 -8.85
C GLN A 247 16.79 -29.00 -8.40
N TRP A 248 18.00 -28.46 -8.58
CA TRP A 248 18.27 -27.04 -8.34
C TRP A 248 17.58 -26.18 -9.41
N THR A 249 16.74 -25.23 -8.97
CA THR A 249 15.97 -24.35 -9.88
C THR A 249 16.10 -22.86 -9.55
N ARG A 250 16.82 -22.48 -8.49
CA ARG A 250 16.88 -21.09 -8.01
C ARG A 250 17.81 -20.20 -8.86
N THR A 251 18.86 -20.78 -9.45
CA THR A 251 19.80 -20.07 -10.35
C THR A 251 20.35 -21.04 -11.39
N ASP A 252 20.86 -20.51 -12.51
CA ASP A 252 21.79 -21.28 -13.35
C ASP A 252 23.14 -21.33 -12.64
N SER A 253 23.54 -22.51 -12.16
CA SER A 253 24.76 -22.69 -11.36
C SER A 253 26.05 -22.38 -12.11
N LYS A 254 26.04 -22.34 -13.44
CA LYS A 254 27.20 -21.96 -14.26
C LYS A 254 27.40 -20.46 -14.37
N ILE A 255 26.29 -19.72 -14.34
CA ILE A 255 26.27 -18.26 -14.44
C ILE A 255 26.38 -17.64 -13.05
N GLY A 256 25.63 -18.18 -12.09
CA GLY A 256 25.48 -17.63 -10.74
C GLY A 256 24.28 -16.70 -10.63
N ASN A 257 24.39 -15.69 -9.77
CA ASN A 257 23.33 -14.72 -9.56
C ASN A 257 23.26 -13.73 -10.73
N ARG A 258 22.08 -13.56 -11.33
CA ARG A 258 21.85 -12.68 -12.49
C ARG A 258 22.28 -11.22 -12.25
N TRP A 259 22.24 -10.76 -11.00
CA TRP A 259 22.59 -9.38 -10.65
C TRP A 259 24.08 -9.12 -10.75
N ARG A 260 24.94 -10.15 -10.59
CA ARG A 260 26.39 -10.03 -10.75
C ARG A 260 26.78 -9.55 -12.13
N GLU A 261 26.18 -10.12 -13.17
CA GLU A 261 26.43 -9.72 -14.56
C GLU A 261 25.93 -8.30 -14.83
N LYS A 262 24.70 -7.99 -14.40
CA LYS A 262 24.07 -6.68 -14.63
C LYS A 262 24.78 -5.54 -13.93
N ALA A 263 25.28 -5.79 -12.72
CA ALA A 263 25.94 -4.76 -11.91
C ALA A 263 27.39 -4.51 -12.33
N GLN A 264 28.02 -5.37 -13.13
CA GLN A 264 29.38 -5.18 -13.63
C GLN A 264 30.41 -4.85 -12.52
N GLY A 265 30.29 -5.52 -11.37
CA GLY A 265 31.15 -5.28 -10.20
C GLY A 265 30.77 -4.04 -9.38
N LYS A 266 29.61 -3.42 -9.62
CA LYS A 266 29.02 -2.41 -8.73
C LYS A 266 28.13 -3.04 -7.67
N ARG A 267 27.87 -2.27 -6.60
CA ARG A 267 26.99 -2.71 -5.52
C ARG A 267 25.55 -2.76 -5.99
N VAL A 268 24.78 -3.69 -5.41
CA VAL A 268 23.37 -3.87 -5.70
C VAL A 268 22.58 -3.81 -4.41
N TYR A 269 21.55 -2.97 -4.36
CA TYR A 269 20.75 -2.71 -3.17
C TYR A 269 19.25 -2.93 -3.44
N ALA A 270 18.52 -3.42 -2.45
CA ALA A 270 17.05 -3.38 -2.48
C ALA A 270 16.55 -1.98 -2.12
N PHE A 271 15.45 -1.59 -2.74
CA PHE A 271 14.72 -0.35 -2.47
C PHE A 271 13.22 -0.65 -2.33
N PRO A 272 12.77 -1.18 -1.17
CA PRO A 272 11.36 -1.40 -0.93
C PRO A 272 10.62 -0.08 -0.73
N VAL A 273 9.36 -0.01 -1.17
CA VAL A 273 8.51 1.17 -1.06
C VAL A 273 7.15 0.85 -0.43
N TRP A 274 6.62 1.81 0.32
CA TRP A 274 5.20 1.88 0.63
C TRP A 274 4.49 2.53 -0.54
N LEU A 275 3.66 1.78 -1.26
CA LEU A 275 2.82 2.33 -2.32
C LEU A 275 1.50 2.80 -1.72
N TYR A 276 1.02 3.97 -2.11
CA TYR A 276 -0.26 4.51 -1.66
C TYR A 276 -1.17 4.80 -2.85
N CYS A 277 -2.45 4.47 -2.70
CA CYS A 277 -3.50 4.92 -3.60
C CYS A 277 -4.73 5.30 -2.81
N ASP A 278 -5.31 6.46 -3.14
CA ASP A 278 -6.62 6.85 -2.64
C ASP A 278 -7.27 7.91 -3.52
N ASP A 279 -8.53 8.22 -3.21
CA ASP A 279 -9.22 9.32 -3.80
C ASP A 279 -8.89 10.69 -3.21
N THR A 280 -8.86 11.65 -4.12
CA THR A 280 -8.56 13.04 -3.85
C THR A 280 -9.60 13.88 -4.60
N SER A 281 -10.04 14.98 -4.02
CA SER A 281 -10.87 15.93 -4.75
C SER A 281 -9.97 16.79 -5.62
N GLY A 282 -10.34 17.08 -6.87
CA GLY A 282 -9.71 18.11 -7.70
C GLY A 282 -10.25 19.52 -7.44
N ASN A 283 -11.12 19.71 -6.44
CA ASN A 283 -11.76 20.97 -6.09
C ASN A 283 -11.69 21.22 -4.56
N LYS A 284 -12.17 22.40 -4.11
CA LYS A 284 -12.41 22.65 -2.67
C LYS A 284 -13.53 21.75 -2.09
N SER A 285 -14.37 21.11 -2.93
CA SER A 285 -15.38 20.14 -2.49
C SER A 285 -15.23 18.79 -3.20
N LYS A 286 -15.32 17.68 -2.42
CA LYS A 286 -15.17 16.29 -2.90
C LYS A 286 -16.18 15.88 -3.99
N LYS A 287 -17.29 16.63 -4.16
CA LYS A 287 -18.44 16.20 -4.97
C LYS A 287 -18.25 16.36 -6.48
N TRP A 288 -17.33 17.21 -6.92
CA TRP A 288 -17.14 17.51 -8.34
C TRP A 288 -15.66 17.40 -8.68
N ASN A 289 -15.30 16.53 -9.64
CA ASN A 289 -13.94 16.23 -10.08
C ASN A 289 -13.12 15.33 -9.11
N LYS A 290 -13.50 14.06 -8.99
CA LYS A 290 -12.75 13.03 -8.25
C LYS A 290 -11.46 12.67 -9.02
N HIS A 291 -10.35 12.60 -8.33
CA HIS A 291 -9.06 12.16 -8.83
C HIS A 291 -8.59 10.98 -7.98
N ASN A 292 -8.12 9.90 -8.59
CA ASN A 292 -7.35 8.90 -7.85
C ASN A 292 -5.87 9.22 -8.04
N SER A 293 -5.07 9.04 -7.00
CA SER A 293 -3.65 9.42 -7.03
C SER A 293 -2.79 8.30 -6.45
N PHE A 294 -1.67 8.02 -7.11
CA PHE A 294 -0.63 7.13 -6.60
C PHE A 294 0.57 7.93 -6.10
N LEU A 295 1.07 7.54 -4.94
CA LEU A 295 2.27 8.09 -4.31
C LEU A 295 3.10 6.94 -3.73
N PHE A 296 4.37 7.19 -3.41
CA PHE A 296 5.16 6.24 -2.63
C PHE A 296 6.07 6.94 -1.62
N THR A 297 6.52 6.19 -0.62
CA THR A 297 7.60 6.56 0.30
C THR A 297 8.57 5.40 0.42
N PRO A 298 9.90 5.64 0.48
CA PRO A 298 10.87 4.56 0.71
C PRO A 298 10.62 3.86 2.04
N ALA A 299 10.50 2.54 2.02
CA ALA A 299 10.22 1.75 3.22
C ALA A 299 11.45 1.56 4.13
N GLY A 300 12.65 1.80 3.59
CA GLY A 300 13.91 1.77 4.32
C GLY A 300 14.19 2.99 5.19
N LEU A 301 13.29 3.98 5.22
CA LEU A 301 13.41 5.13 6.11
C LEU A 301 13.02 4.78 7.55
N PRO A 302 13.68 5.36 8.55
CA PRO A 302 13.24 5.25 9.93
C PRO A 302 11.89 5.97 10.11
N HIS A 303 11.14 5.56 11.13
CA HIS A 303 9.77 6.04 11.38
C HIS A 303 9.65 7.57 11.43
N ASP A 304 10.59 8.26 12.08
CA ASP A 304 10.58 9.72 12.21
C ASP A 304 10.80 10.44 10.86
N GLN A 305 11.50 9.80 9.92
CA GLN A 305 11.70 10.29 8.56
C GLN A 305 10.55 9.90 7.64
N ALA A 306 10.05 8.66 7.70
CA ALA A 306 8.99 8.17 6.80
C ALA A 306 7.69 9.00 6.86
N HIS A 307 7.41 9.66 7.99
CA HIS A 307 6.26 10.54 8.15
C HIS A 307 6.52 11.99 7.72
N LEU A 308 7.76 12.37 7.43
CA LEU A 308 8.06 13.67 6.88
C LEU A 308 7.58 13.75 5.45
N GLU A 309 6.91 14.85 5.20
CA GLU A 309 6.35 15.22 3.92
C GLU A 309 7.36 15.23 2.77
N TYR A 310 8.63 15.46 3.11
CA TYR A 310 9.75 15.49 2.18
C TYR A 310 9.98 14.13 1.48
N HIS A 311 9.69 13.00 2.15
CA HIS A 311 9.97 11.65 1.66
C HIS A 311 8.75 10.98 0.97
N VAL A 312 7.77 11.77 0.54
CA VAL A 312 6.57 11.26 -0.13
C VAL A 312 6.59 11.75 -1.58
N HIS A 313 6.66 10.81 -2.50
CA HIS A 313 6.82 11.09 -3.92
C HIS A 313 5.51 10.88 -4.66
N PHE A 314 5.14 11.86 -5.49
CA PHE A 314 3.97 11.77 -6.35
C PHE A 314 4.29 10.95 -7.62
N ILE A 315 3.49 9.92 -7.89
CA ILE A 315 3.64 9.11 -9.11
C ILE A 315 2.68 9.61 -10.19
N CYS A 316 1.37 9.55 -9.95
CA CYS A 316 0.39 9.91 -10.96
C CYS A 316 -0.97 10.27 -10.36
N THR A 317 -1.81 10.91 -11.16
CA THR A 317 -3.21 11.16 -10.83
C THR A 317 -4.06 11.17 -12.08
N SER A 318 -5.34 10.79 -11.96
CA SER A 318 -6.30 10.93 -13.05
C SER A 318 -7.73 11.04 -12.54
N ASN A 319 -8.52 11.83 -13.26
CA ASN A 319 -9.97 11.94 -13.09
C ASN A 319 -10.75 11.14 -14.16
N VAL A 320 -10.05 10.50 -15.11
CA VAL A 320 -10.64 9.72 -16.20
C VAL A 320 -10.16 8.27 -16.22
N ALA A 321 -8.89 8.03 -15.92
CA ALA A 321 -8.34 6.68 -15.81
C ALA A 321 -8.60 6.15 -14.38
N PRO A 322 -9.25 4.98 -14.22
CA PRO A 322 -9.43 4.36 -12.92
C PRO A 322 -8.09 3.90 -12.31
N PRO A 323 -8.02 3.67 -10.99
CA PRO A 323 -6.79 3.28 -10.29
C PRO A 323 -6.10 2.08 -10.92
N LEU A 324 -6.87 1.02 -11.21
CA LEU A 324 -6.32 -0.19 -11.83
C LEU A 324 -5.85 0.02 -13.28
N GLU A 325 -6.28 1.07 -13.99
CA GLU A 325 -5.69 1.39 -15.29
C GLU A 325 -4.40 2.21 -15.14
N MET A 326 -4.32 3.10 -14.16
CA MET A 326 -3.09 3.83 -13.86
C MET A 326 -1.98 2.92 -13.31
N LEU A 327 -2.37 1.88 -12.57
CA LEU A 327 -1.44 0.88 -12.05
C LEU A 327 -0.71 0.14 -13.19
N ASP A 328 -1.24 0.11 -14.41
CA ASP A 328 -0.61 -0.51 -15.58
C ASP A 328 0.79 0.08 -15.85
N GLY A 329 0.89 1.41 -15.96
CA GLY A 329 2.16 2.09 -16.17
C GLY A 329 3.08 2.10 -14.93
N ILE A 330 2.52 1.88 -13.73
CA ILE A 330 3.30 1.73 -12.50
C ILE A 330 3.93 0.34 -12.46
N SER A 331 3.14 -0.71 -12.69
CA SER A 331 3.61 -2.10 -12.78
C SER A 331 4.67 -2.26 -13.88
N GLU A 332 4.50 -1.61 -15.04
CA GLU A 332 5.52 -1.62 -16.10
C GLU A 332 6.87 -1.07 -15.61
N GLN A 333 6.88 0.08 -14.94
CA GLN A 333 8.10 0.70 -14.42
C GLN A 333 8.74 -0.13 -13.30
N ILE A 334 7.93 -0.63 -12.36
CA ILE A 334 8.41 -1.50 -11.26
C ILE A 334 9.02 -2.78 -11.84
N ASN A 335 8.32 -3.47 -12.75
CA ASN A 335 8.81 -4.70 -13.36
C ASN A 335 10.07 -4.46 -14.20
N LYS A 336 10.18 -3.31 -14.87
CA LYS A 336 11.42 -2.90 -15.52
C LYS A 336 12.56 -2.75 -14.50
N GLY A 337 12.35 -2.03 -13.40
CA GLY A 337 13.35 -1.92 -12.34
C GLY A 337 13.73 -3.26 -11.71
N GLN A 338 12.77 -4.16 -11.51
CA GLN A 338 12.99 -5.51 -10.96
C GLN A 338 13.72 -6.44 -11.91
N SER A 339 13.58 -6.23 -13.22
CA SER A 339 14.23 -7.04 -14.25
C SER A 339 15.58 -6.47 -14.66
N GLU A 340 15.73 -5.16 -14.84
CA GLU A 340 16.95 -4.54 -15.36
C GLU A 340 17.84 -3.94 -14.25
N GLY A 341 17.24 -3.57 -13.12
CA GLY A 341 17.87 -2.74 -12.10
C GLY A 341 17.83 -1.25 -12.46
N ILE A 342 17.93 -0.40 -11.44
CA ILE A 342 17.94 1.07 -11.60
C ILE A 342 19.35 1.56 -11.29
N TRP A 343 20.02 2.14 -12.28
CA TRP A 343 21.32 2.79 -12.05
C TRP A 343 21.15 4.09 -11.27
N ALA A 344 21.88 4.22 -10.17
CA ALA A 344 21.92 5.42 -9.35
C ALA A 344 23.36 5.73 -8.92
N TRP A 345 23.61 6.98 -8.54
CA TRP A 345 24.83 7.35 -7.84
C TRP A 345 24.59 7.15 -6.34
N ASP A 346 25.36 6.30 -5.67
CA ASP A 346 25.33 6.21 -4.20
C ASP A 346 26.30 7.26 -3.65
N CYS A 347 25.76 8.33 -3.09
CA CYS A 347 26.57 9.42 -2.55
C CYS A 347 27.34 9.04 -1.28
N GLU A 348 26.94 7.99 -0.56
CA GLU A 348 27.66 7.49 0.62
C GLU A 348 28.84 6.60 0.22
N ALA A 349 28.66 5.78 -0.83
CA ALA A 349 29.70 4.89 -1.33
C ALA A 349 30.64 5.55 -2.35
N ASP A 350 30.30 6.77 -2.81
CA ASP A 350 31.00 7.52 -3.87
C ASP A 350 31.19 6.69 -5.16
N GLU A 351 30.17 5.92 -5.52
CA GLU A 351 30.17 5.12 -6.74
C GLU A 351 28.77 4.92 -7.34
N ALA A 352 28.74 4.50 -8.62
CA ALA A 352 27.51 4.00 -9.22
C ALA A 352 27.08 2.69 -8.57
N ALA A 353 25.78 2.53 -8.32
CA ALA A 353 25.15 1.33 -7.78
C ALA A 353 23.87 0.99 -8.55
N LEU A 354 23.45 -0.27 -8.43
CA LEU A 354 22.22 -0.78 -9.04
C LEU A 354 21.16 -0.99 -7.95
N LEU A 355 19.96 -0.46 -8.13
CA LEU A 355 18.86 -0.56 -7.16
C LEU A 355 17.76 -1.48 -7.68
N ILE A 356 17.16 -2.27 -6.79
CA ILE A 356 16.07 -3.20 -7.09
C ILE A 356 14.81 -2.73 -6.35
N PRO A 357 13.81 -2.17 -7.06
CA PRO A 357 12.59 -1.72 -6.41
C PRO A 357 11.69 -2.90 -6.00
N SER A 358 11.02 -2.79 -4.86
CA SER A 358 9.97 -3.73 -4.43
C SER A 358 8.82 -2.99 -3.75
N VAL A 359 7.61 -3.53 -3.79
CA VAL A 359 6.43 -2.98 -3.12
C VAL A 359 6.23 -3.73 -1.81
N LEU A 360 6.57 -3.10 -0.69
CA LEU A 360 6.44 -3.73 0.62
C LEU A 360 4.96 -3.97 0.99
N ALA A 361 4.11 -2.98 0.72
CA ALA A 361 2.66 -3.04 0.87
C ALA A 361 1.98 -1.91 0.09
N VAL A 362 0.67 -2.05 -0.15
CA VAL A 362 -0.19 -1.01 -0.74
C VAL A 362 -1.19 -0.45 0.28
N LEU A 363 -1.08 0.85 0.51
CA LEU A 363 -1.87 1.62 1.46
C LEU A 363 -3.03 2.31 0.77
N GLY A 364 -4.13 2.46 1.48
CA GLY A 364 -5.35 3.12 1.00
C GLY A 364 -6.51 2.85 1.95
N ASP A 365 -7.64 3.51 1.71
CA ASP A 365 -8.85 3.24 2.46
C ASP A 365 -9.42 1.84 2.15
N ASN A 366 -10.41 1.38 2.92
CA ASN A 366 -10.94 0.03 2.76
C ASN A 366 -11.56 -0.24 1.36
N PRO A 367 -12.38 0.68 0.79
CA PRO A 367 -12.80 0.58 -0.61
C PRO A 367 -11.65 0.45 -1.61
N MET A 368 -10.63 1.28 -1.52
CA MET A 368 -9.49 1.27 -2.45
C MET A 368 -8.67 -0.02 -2.31
N GLN A 369 -8.35 -0.44 -1.08
CA GLN A 369 -7.67 -1.71 -0.84
C GLN A 369 -8.49 -2.91 -1.34
N SER A 370 -9.83 -2.85 -1.24
CA SER A 370 -10.70 -3.86 -1.82
C SER A 370 -10.65 -3.87 -3.35
N GLU A 371 -10.58 -2.71 -4.01
CA GLU A 371 -10.45 -2.62 -5.47
C GLU A 371 -9.09 -3.16 -5.93
N LEU A 372 -8.01 -2.80 -5.24
CA LEU A 372 -6.65 -3.29 -5.52
C LEU A 372 -6.54 -4.82 -5.31
N ALA A 373 -7.23 -5.38 -4.33
CA ALA A 373 -7.29 -6.83 -4.11
C ALA A 373 -8.27 -7.58 -5.04
N CYS A 374 -8.85 -6.90 -6.04
CA CYS A 374 -9.89 -7.45 -6.91
C CYS A 374 -11.00 -8.15 -6.11
N HIS A 375 -11.31 -7.60 -4.94
CA HIS A 375 -12.28 -8.13 -4.00
C HIS A 375 -13.66 -7.51 -4.27
N ILE A 376 -14.73 -8.29 -4.07
CA ILE A 376 -16.10 -7.88 -4.42
C ILE A 376 -16.63 -6.64 -3.67
N GLY A 377 -15.96 -6.24 -2.60
CA GLY A 377 -16.28 -5.08 -1.78
C GLY A 377 -16.92 -5.44 -0.44
N LEU A 378 -16.98 -4.44 0.45
CA LEU A 378 -17.45 -4.57 1.84
C LEU A 378 -18.94 -4.95 1.99
N HIS A 379 -19.69 -4.98 0.89
CA HIS A 379 -21.09 -5.40 0.84
C HIS A 379 -21.30 -6.76 0.15
N GLY A 380 -20.21 -7.44 -0.24
CA GLY A 380 -20.29 -8.77 -0.83
C GLY A 380 -20.66 -9.86 0.19
N LYS A 381 -21.01 -11.05 -0.32
CA LYS A 381 -21.22 -12.25 0.50
C LYS A 381 -19.98 -12.51 1.37
N TYR A 382 -18.81 -12.51 0.73
CA TYR A 382 -17.52 -12.45 1.39
C TYR A 382 -17.06 -11.00 1.36
N PHE A 383 -17.04 -10.35 2.52
CA PHE A 383 -16.79 -8.91 2.61
C PHE A 383 -15.35 -8.57 3.04
N CYS A 384 -14.57 -9.56 3.50
CA CYS A 384 -13.18 -9.38 3.87
C CYS A 384 -12.25 -9.71 2.69
N ARG A 385 -11.32 -8.80 2.42
CA ARG A 385 -10.29 -8.97 1.40
C ARG A 385 -9.15 -9.90 1.82
N CYS A 386 -9.03 -10.22 3.11
CA CYS A 386 -7.95 -11.05 3.66
C CYS A 386 -8.39 -12.51 3.87
N CYS A 387 -9.66 -12.77 4.19
CA CYS A 387 -10.17 -14.12 4.47
C CYS A 387 -11.60 -14.35 3.95
N PHE A 388 -12.04 -15.61 3.95
CA PHE A 388 -13.38 -16.04 3.50
C PHE A 388 -14.49 -15.92 4.57
N VAL A 389 -14.50 -14.84 5.36
CA VAL A 389 -15.64 -14.56 6.26
C VAL A 389 -16.88 -14.14 5.48
N LYS A 390 -18.05 -14.62 5.90
CA LYS A 390 -19.34 -14.32 5.26
C LYS A 390 -20.10 -13.24 6.03
N GLY A 391 -20.73 -12.33 5.30
CA GLY A 391 -21.61 -11.29 5.83
C GLY A 391 -22.97 -11.81 6.28
N LYS A 392 -23.82 -10.88 6.72
CA LYS A 392 -25.18 -11.17 7.22
C LYS A 392 -26.14 -11.72 6.16
N ASP A 393 -25.91 -11.37 4.88
CA ASP A 393 -26.80 -11.72 3.76
C ASP A 393 -26.40 -13.07 3.11
N ALA A 394 -25.49 -13.82 3.74
CA ALA A 394 -25.19 -15.20 3.35
C ALA A 394 -26.26 -16.12 3.94
N ASP A 395 -27.17 -16.62 3.10
CA ASP A 395 -28.19 -17.63 3.43
C ASP A 395 -27.55 -19.01 3.67
N ASP A 396 -26.55 -19.11 4.54
CA ASP A 396 -25.82 -20.34 4.81
C ASP A 396 -26.13 -20.81 6.24
N MET A 397 -26.93 -21.88 6.32
CA MET A 397 -27.32 -22.58 7.57
C MET A 397 -26.25 -23.57 8.06
N GLU A 398 -25.15 -23.74 7.31
CA GLU A 398 -24.07 -24.70 7.59
C GLU A 398 -23.35 -24.48 8.94
N ASP A 399 -23.40 -23.26 9.50
CA ASP A 399 -22.75 -22.94 10.78
C ASP A 399 -23.67 -23.16 12.01
N LEU A 400 -24.92 -23.63 11.82
CA LEU A 400 -25.80 -23.99 12.94
C LEU A 400 -25.39 -25.31 13.60
N ASP A 401 -24.70 -26.18 12.86
CA ASP A 401 -24.24 -27.49 13.33
C ASP A 401 -23.06 -27.37 14.32
N ASP A 402 -22.36 -26.24 14.34
CA ASP A 402 -21.25 -25.91 15.26
C ASP A 402 -21.72 -25.33 16.62
N ILE A 403 -23.04 -25.19 16.83
CA ILE A 403 -23.62 -24.74 18.11
C ILE A 403 -23.90 -25.98 18.97
N THR A 404 -23.08 -26.23 20.00
CA THR A 404 -23.33 -27.32 20.93
C THR A 404 -24.69 -27.18 21.63
N GLU A 405 -25.41 -28.29 21.82
CA GLU A 405 -26.72 -28.35 22.51
C GLU A 405 -26.70 -27.67 23.89
N GLU A 406 -25.55 -27.68 24.58
CA GLU A 406 -25.36 -27.01 25.88
C GLU A 406 -25.58 -25.48 25.85
N LEU A 407 -25.34 -24.81 24.72
CA LEU A 407 -25.53 -23.36 24.57
C LEU A 407 -26.97 -22.97 24.18
N LEU A 408 -27.79 -23.95 23.80
CA LEU A 408 -29.19 -23.76 23.40
C LEU A 408 -30.16 -23.80 24.59
N VAL A 409 -29.71 -24.28 25.75
CA VAL A 409 -30.50 -24.31 26.98
C VAL A 409 -30.57 -22.91 27.59
N GLY A 410 -31.59 -22.13 27.20
CA GLY A 410 -31.92 -20.84 27.82
C GLY A 410 -31.94 -19.61 26.91
N ALA A 411 -31.69 -19.76 25.60
CA ALA A 411 -31.79 -18.63 24.66
C ALA A 411 -33.27 -18.27 24.36
N PRO A 412 -33.70 -17.01 24.50
CA PRO A 412 -35.07 -16.60 24.17
C PRO A 412 -35.37 -16.80 22.68
N SER A 413 -36.63 -17.14 22.34
CA SER A 413 -37.05 -17.43 20.95
C SER A 413 -36.98 -16.21 20.02
N ALA A 414 -37.00 -15.00 20.58
CA ALA A 414 -36.89 -13.74 19.85
C ALA A 414 -35.60 -13.01 20.24
N ALA A 415 -34.96 -12.35 19.26
CA ALA A 415 -33.83 -11.48 19.52
C ALA A 415 -34.25 -10.28 20.39
N PRO A 416 -33.41 -9.80 21.33
CA PRO A 416 -33.72 -8.60 22.11
C PRO A 416 -33.96 -7.38 21.21
N GLU A 417 -34.95 -6.56 21.53
CA GLU A 417 -35.17 -5.28 20.86
C GLU A 417 -34.08 -4.27 21.26
N TYR A 418 -33.16 -4.00 20.34
CA TYR A 418 -32.18 -2.93 20.52
C TYR A 418 -32.70 -1.62 19.90
N PRO A 419 -32.49 -0.45 20.53
CA PRO A 419 -32.79 0.85 19.94
C PRO A 419 -32.16 0.97 18.53
N SER A 420 -32.83 1.66 17.60
CA SER A 420 -32.27 1.94 16.29
C SER A 420 -30.96 2.70 16.43
N ILE A 421 -29.84 2.08 16.04
CA ILE A 421 -28.61 2.81 15.74
C ILE A 421 -28.95 3.67 14.54
N ASP A 422 -28.58 4.95 14.56
CA ASP A 422 -28.71 5.83 13.41
C ASP A 422 -27.96 5.19 12.23
N SER A 423 -28.73 4.50 11.38
CA SER A 423 -28.27 3.89 10.14
C SER A 423 -28.20 4.94 9.02
N GLY A 424 -28.39 6.23 9.36
CA GLY A 424 -28.23 7.40 8.53
C GLY A 424 -26.78 7.74 8.18
N ALA A 425 -26.13 6.82 7.47
CA ALA A 425 -25.23 7.10 6.36
C ALA A 425 -24.84 5.75 5.78
N SER A 426 -25.55 5.32 4.74
CA SER A 426 -24.89 4.53 3.71
C SER A 426 -23.57 5.24 3.38
N GLU A 427 -22.43 4.54 3.44
CA GLU A 427 -21.10 5.00 3.01
C GLU A 427 -21.07 5.26 1.49
N SER A 428 -22.00 6.07 0.96
CA SER A 428 -22.14 6.28 -0.50
C SER A 428 -22.90 7.55 -0.91
N ALA A 429 -23.11 8.52 -0.01
CA ALA A 429 -23.55 9.85 -0.47
C ALA A 429 -22.40 10.67 -1.12
N SER A 430 -21.15 10.23 -1.05
CA SER A 430 -20.00 10.87 -1.70
C SER A 430 -19.21 10.01 -2.70
N GLU A 431 -19.42 8.69 -2.78
CA GLU A 431 -18.44 7.80 -3.45
C GLU A 431 -19.01 6.89 -4.55
N ARG A 432 -20.20 7.16 -5.09
CA ARG A 432 -20.66 6.54 -6.34
C ARG A 432 -20.57 7.52 -7.51
N SER A 433 -19.53 7.40 -8.33
CA SER A 433 -19.51 7.90 -9.70
C SER A 433 -19.36 6.73 -10.67
N GLY A 434 -20.50 6.12 -11.01
CA GLY A 434 -20.63 5.31 -12.22
C GLY A 434 -21.37 6.12 -13.26
N SER A 435 -20.74 6.31 -14.42
CA SER A 435 -21.29 6.94 -15.61
C SER A 435 -22.47 6.14 -16.17
N ASP A 436 -23.62 6.79 -16.33
CA ASP A 436 -24.64 6.31 -17.25
C ASP A 436 -25.30 7.55 -17.89
N THR A 437 -24.77 7.95 -19.05
CA THR A 437 -25.39 8.98 -19.89
C THR A 437 -26.29 8.29 -20.91
N GLY A 438 -27.61 8.46 -20.77
CA GLY A 438 -28.56 8.35 -21.87
C GLY A 438 -29.82 7.55 -21.56
N GLY A 439 -30.96 8.24 -21.42
CA GLY A 439 -32.28 7.60 -21.48
C GLY A 439 -33.42 8.42 -20.89
N ARG A 440 -34.16 9.11 -21.76
CA ARG A 440 -35.39 9.86 -21.45
C ARG A 440 -36.43 9.03 -20.67
N GLY A 441 -36.97 9.66 -19.62
CA GLY A 441 -38.37 9.59 -19.16
C GLY A 441 -39.06 8.22 -19.11
N SER A 442 -39.06 7.58 -17.96
CA SER A 442 -40.11 6.63 -17.57
C SER A 442 -40.37 6.71 -16.06
N LYS A 443 -41.61 7.02 -15.68
CA LYS A 443 -42.09 7.04 -14.29
C LYS A 443 -42.04 5.61 -13.73
N SER A 444 -41.01 5.27 -12.95
CA SER A 444 -40.91 3.96 -12.31
C SER A 444 -41.72 3.91 -11.00
N LYS A 445 -42.67 2.97 -10.96
CA LYS A 445 -43.46 2.61 -9.77
C LYS A 445 -42.53 2.15 -8.64
N LYS A 446 -42.67 2.73 -7.44
CA LYS A 446 -42.03 2.27 -6.19
C LYS A 446 -42.33 0.78 -5.95
N LYS A 447 -41.34 -0.10 -6.11
CA LYS A 447 -41.43 -1.49 -5.62
C LYS A 447 -41.50 -1.46 -4.08
N LYS A 448 -42.55 -2.07 -3.51
CA LYS A 448 -42.68 -2.31 -2.05
C LYS A 448 -41.43 -3.06 -1.56
N LYS A 449 -40.74 -2.53 -0.55
CA LYS A 449 -39.71 -3.26 0.21
C LYS A 449 -40.37 -4.51 0.80
N ARG A 450 -39.85 -5.70 0.46
CA ARG A 450 -40.18 -6.95 1.16
C ARG A 450 -39.85 -6.74 2.64
N LYS A 451 -40.81 -6.99 3.54
CA LYS A 451 -40.60 -6.95 4.99
C LYS A 451 -39.56 -8.04 5.30
N GLN A 452 -38.35 -7.63 5.66
CA GLN A 452 -37.26 -8.55 5.97
C GLN A 452 -37.63 -9.26 7.29
N ARG A 453 -37.57 -10.60 7.32
CA ARG A 453 -37.81 -11.40 8.54
C ARG A 453 -36.85 -10.91 9.62
N GLU A 454 -37.35 -10.69 10.83
CA GLU A 454 -36.49 -10.37 11.97
C GLU A 454 -35.69 -11.60 12.35
N GLU A 455 -34.38 -11.41 12.51
CA GLU A 455 -33.41 -12.44 12.88
C GLU A 455 -33.73 -12.98 14.29
N THR A 456 -33.72 -14.30 14.48
CA THR A 456 -33.88 -14.91 15.82
C THR A 456 -32.62 -14.69 16.68
N ALA A 457 -32.72 -14.89 18.00
CA ALA A 457 -31.54 -14.78 18.87
C ALA A 457 -30.44 -15.79 18.50
N GLN A 458 -30.84 -17.00 18.07
CA GLN A 458 -29.91 -18.05 17.61
C GLN A 458 -29.23 -17.68 16.29
N GLU A 459 -30.00 -17.18 15.32
CA GLU A 459 -29.46 -16.70 14.04
C GLU A 459 -28.47 -15.53 14.27
N MET A 460 -28.80 -14.62 15.20
CA MET A 460 -27.91 -13.52 15.60
C MET A 460 -26.61 -14.02 16.22
N LEU A 461 -26.68 -14.97 17.16
CA LEU A 461 -25.51 -15.55 17.81
C LEU A 461 -24.60 -16.23 16.78
N ALA A 462 -25.16 -17.05 15.89
CA ALA A 462 -24.43 -17.73 14.83
C ALA A 462 -23.74 -16.73 13.90
N ARG A 463 -24.46 -15.68 13.47
CA ARG A 463 -23.90 -14.62 12.62
C ARG A 463 -22.74 -13.89 13.30
N VAL A 464 -22.87 -13.53 14.59
CA VAL A 464 -21.84 -12.81 15.33
C VAL A 464 -20.59 -13.67 15.54
N ARG A 465 -20.76 -14.94 15.90
CA ARG A 465 -19.63 -15.89 16.02
C ARG A 465 -18.89 -16.05 14.71
N ARG A 466 -19.62 -16.24 13.60
CA ARG A 466 -19.03 -16.29 12.26
C ARG A 466 -18.29 -15.00 11.94
N PHE A 467 -18.89 -13.85 12.25
CA PHE A 467 -18.30 -12.54 11.99
C PHE A 467 -17.01 -12.30 12.78
N LEU A 468 -16.91 -12.82 14.01
CA LEU A 468 -15.74 -12.60 14.88
C LEU A 468 -14.62 -13.63 14.69
N LYS A 469 -14.81 -14.62 13.81
CA LYS A 469 -13.81 -15.65 13.50
C LYS A 469 -13.08 -15.30 12.19
N VAL A 470 -11.76 -15.15 12.26
CA VAL A 470 -10.92 -15.11 11.06
C VAL A 470 -11.02 -16.48 10.38
N ARG A 471 -11.40 -16.48 9.10
CA ARG A 471 -11.53 -17.70 8.28
C ARG A 471 -10.23 -17.96 7.52
N GLU A 472 -10.24 -18.98 6.68
CA GLU A 472 -9.15 -19.27 5.75
C GLU A 472 -8.74 -18.03 4.95
N ALA A 473 -7.43 -17.81 4.86
CA ALA A 473 -6.85 -16.72 4.11
C ALA A 473 -7.15 -16.87 2.62
N ARG A 474 -7.30 -15.75 1.90
CA ARG A 474 -7.39 -15.78 0.45
C ARG A 474 -6.02 -16.04 -0.15
N ASP A 475 -5.99 -16.87 -1.19
CA ASP A 475 -4.77 -17.16 -1.94
C ASP A 475 -4.76 -16.38 -3.28
N PRO A 476 -3.64 -15.71 -3.63
CA PRO A 476 -3.55 -14.92 -4.86
C PRO A 476 -3.57 -15.78 -6.12
N ILE A 477 -3.01 -16.99 -6.10
CA ILE A 477 -2.99 -17.90 -7.27
C ILE A 477 -4.41 -18.41 -7.55
N GLU A 478 -5.12 -18.81 -6.49
CA GLU A 478 -6.52 -19.21 -6.60
C GLU A 478 -7.42 -18.09 -7.09
N THR A 479 -7.22 -16.86 -6.59
CA THR A 479 -7.98 -15.69 -7.03
C THR A 479 -7.76 -15.40 -8.51
N GLN A 480 -6.52 -15.46 -9.01
CA GLN A 480 -6.24 -15.33 -10.44
C GLN A 480 -6.89 -16.44 -11.27
N ARG A 481 -6.84 -17.69 -10.80
CA ARG A 481 -7.51 -18.83 -11.45
C ARG A 481 -9.01 -18.60 -11.55
N ASP A 482 -9.64 -18.13 -10.47
CA ASP A 482 -11.07 -17.84 -10.45
C ASP A 482 -11.44 -16.65 -11.34
N LEU A 483 -10.60 -15.61 -11.42
CA LEU A 483 -10.79 -14.51 -12.37
C LEU A 483 -10.72 -14.98 -13.83
N ARG A 484 -9.83 -15.92 -14.16
CA ARG A 484 -9.80 -16.54 -15.50
C ARG A 484 -11.08 -17.32 -15.77
N ASN A 485 -11.54 -18.13 -14.81
CA ASN A 485 -12.80 -18.90 -14.94
C ASN A 485 -14.00 -17.98 -15.15
N VAL A 486 -14.06 -16.86 -14.41
CA VAL A 486 -15.09 -15.84 -14.56
C VAL A 486 -15.07 -15.22 -15.96
N PHE A 487 -13.89 -14.91 -16.50
CA PHE A 487 -13.76 -14.36 -17.85
C PHE A 487 -14.17 -15.36 -18.93
N THR A 488 -13.73 -16.62 -18.82
CA THR A 488 -14.15 -17.71 -19.72
C THR A 488 -15.67 -17.88 -19.72
N ALA A 489 -16.31 -17.85 -18.55
CA ALA A 489 -17.77 -17.89 -18.45
C ALA A 489 -18.42 -16.62 -19.05
N ALA A 490 -17.75 -15.46 -18.99
CA ALA A 490 -18.25 -14.23 -19.58
C ALA A 490 -18.14 -14.19 -21.11
N THR A 491 -17.15 -14.87 -21.69
CA THR A 491 -16.96 -14.98 -23.15
C THR A 491 -17.76 -16.13 -23.77
N THR A 492 -18.43 -16.95 -22.96
CA THR A 492 -19.29 -18.04 -23.45
C THR A 492 -20.74 -17.59 -23.61
N ILE A 493 -21.33 -17.80 -24.80
CA ILE A 493 -22.73 -17.44 -25.11
C ILE A 493 -23.69 -18.14 -24.13
N GLY A 494 -24.60 -17.36 -23.54
CA GLY A 494 -25.60 -17.85 -22.59
C GLY A 494 -25.14 -17.93 -21.13
N GLN A 495 -23.84 -17.74 -20.85
CA GLN A 495 -23.26 -17.88 -19.50
C GLN A 495 -23.10 -16.55 -18.73
N LYS A 496 -23.66 -15.44 -19.21
CA LYS A 496 -23.63 -14.13 -18.52
C LYS A 496 -24.16 -14.16 -17.08
N THR A 497 -25.19 -14.97 -16.81
CA THR A 497 -25.72 -15.13 -15.44
C THR A 497 -24.78 -15.96 -14.57
N HIS A 498 -24.16 -16.98 -15.17
CA HIS A 498 -23.19 -17.85 -14.49
C HIS A 498 -21.92 -17.10 -14.09
N SER A 499 -21.33 -16.29 -14.98
CA SER A 499 -20.16 -15.45 -14.64
C SER A 499 -20.44 -14.48 -13.47
N LYS A 500 -21.64 -13.89 -13.41
CA LYS A 500 -22.07 -13.06 -12.27
C LYS A 500 -22.26 -13.86 -10.98
N ALA A 501 -22.71 -15.11 -11.09
CA ALA A 501 -22.84 -16.01 -9.94
C ALA A 501 -21.46 -16.39 -9.39
N LEU A 502 -20.52 -16.79 -10.27
CA LEU A 502 -19.13 -17.12 -9.91
C LEU A 502 -18.45 -15.98 -9.16
N LYS A 503 -18.55 -14.73 -9.64
CA LYS A 503 -18.02 -13.54 -8.93
C LYS A 503 -18.51 -13.45 -7.48
N ARG A 504 -19.81 -13.69 -7.25
CA ARG A 504 -20.43 -13.62 -5.92
C ARG A 504 -20.05 -14.79 -5.02
N GLU A 505 -19.99 -15.98 -5.61
CA GLU A 505 -19.63 -17.22 -4.92
C GLU A 505 -18.17 -17.20 -4.45
N LYS A 506 -17.26 -16.70 -5.28
CA LYS A 506 -15.83 -16.56 -4.94
C LYS A 506 -15.51 -15.26 -4.17
N GLY A 507 -16.44 -14.30 -4.17
CA GLY A 507 -16.25 -13.00 -3.55
C GLY A 507 -15.19 -12.14 -4.23
N ILE A 508 -15.08 -12.25 -5.55
CA ILE A 508 -14.09 -11.54 -6.36
C ILE A 508 -14.77 -10.59 -7.35
N LYS A 509 -14.11 -9.48 -7.64
CA LYS A 509 -14.50 -8.51 -8.64
C LYS A 509 -13.30 -7.67 -9.07
N ASP A 510 -12.81 -7.96 -10.26
CA ASP A 510 -11.78 -7.15 -10.91
C ASP A 510 -12.43 -6.10 -11.82
N MET A 511 -12.35 -4.83 -11.44
CA MET A 511 -12.92 -3.71 -12.21
C MET A 511 -12.20 -3.48 -13.53
N TYR A 512 -10.92 -3.85 -13.63
CA TYR A 512 -10.14 -3.76 -14.86
C TYR A 512 -10.61 -4.83 -15.86
N GLN A 513 -10.76 -6.07 -15.42
CA GLN A 513 -11.31 -7.17 -16.23
C GLN A 513 -12.79 -6.93 -16.61
N GLU A 514 -13.56 -6.25 -15.75
CA GLU A 514 -14.98 -5.94 -16.03
C GLU A 514 -15.12 -5.08 -17.30
N HIS A 515 -14.20 -4.16 -17.58
CA HIS A 515 -14.22 -3.35 -18.81
C HIS A 515 -14.21 -4.21 -20.08
N PHE A 516 -13.34 -5.22 -20.13
CA PHE A 516 -13.27 -6.14 -21.26
C PHE A 516 -14.49 -7.05 -21.31
N THR A 517 -14.95 -7.51 -20.14
CA THR A 517 -16.17 -8.31 -20.00
C THR A 517 -17.40 -7.56 -20.53
N GLU A 518 -17.54 -6.26 -20.24
CA GLU A 518 -18.62 -5.41 -20.71
C GLU A 518 -18.57 -5.19 -22.22
N LYS A 519 -17.37 -4.95 -22.79
CA LYS A 519 -17.17 -4.88 -24.25
C LYS A 519 -17.64 -6.16 -24.95
N VAL A 520 -17.29 -7.32 -24.40
CA VAL A 520 -17.74 -8.63 -24.92
C VAL A 520 -19.26 -8.75 -24.82
N PHE A 521 -19.86 -8.40 -23.68
CA PHE A 521 -21.32 -8.45 -23.54
C PHE A 521 -22.06 -7.51 -24.50
N ASP A 522 -21.53 -6.31 -24.75
CA ASP A 522 -22.13 -5.37 -25.68
C ASP A 522 -21.98 -5.79 -27.13
N PHE A 523 -20.90 -6.49 -27.47
CA PHE A 523 -20.76 -7.17 -28.76
C PHE A 523 -21.76 -8.32 -28.90
N MET A 524 -21.86 -9.20 -27.90
CA MET A 524 -22.81 -10.33 -27.90
C MET A 524 -24.27 -9.89 -28.10
N LYS A 525 -24.69 -8.75 -27.52
CA LYS A 525 -26.04 -8.19 -27.70
C LYS A 525 -26.37 -7.86 -29.16
N LYS A 526 -25.35 -7.58 -29.99
CA LYS A 526 -25.51 -7.19 -31.40
C LYS A 526 -25.50 -8.38 -32.35
N LEU A 527 -25.17 -9.58 -31.86
CA LEU A 527 -25.08 -10.79 -32.69
C LEU A 527 -26.44 -11.46 -32.87
N SER A 528 -26.78 -11.76 -34.12
CA SER A 528 -27.88 -12.65 -34.51
C SER A 528 -27.33 -14.02 -34.94
N GLY A 529 -28.18 -15.06 -34.91
CA GLY A 529 -27.83 -16.40 -35.41
C GLY A 529 -27.78 -17.48 -34.32
N GLY A 530 -27.38 -18.69 -34.72
CA GLY A 530 -27.26 -19.85 -33.82
C GLY A 530 -26.18 -19.65 -32.76
N VAL A 531 -26.23 -20.42 -31.66
CA VAL A 531 -25.21 -20.37 -30.60
C VAL A 531 -23.78 -20.62 -31.14
N PRO A 532 -23.52 -21.63 -31.99
CA PRO A 532 -22.16 -21.90 -32.50
C PRO A 532 -21.60 -20.74 -33.35
N GLU A 533 -22.42 -20.17 -34.24
CA GLU A 533 -22.01 -19.05 -35.10
C GLU A 533 -21.70 -17.80 -34.27
N ARG A 534 -22.52 -17.53 -33.24
CA ARG A 534 -22.29 -16.41 -32.33
C ARG A 534 -21.04 -16.62 -31.47
N GLN A 535 -20.77 -17.85 -31.03
CA GLN A 535 -19.58 -18.17 -30.25
C GLN A 535 -18.31 -17.95 -31.07
N ALA A 536 -18.26 -18.43 -32.32
CA ALA A 536 -17.10 -18.23 -33.19
C ALA A 536 -16.76 -16.74 -33.38
N LYS A 537 -17.78 -15.88 -33.54
CA LYS A 537 -17.59 -14.41 -33.63
C LYS A 537 -17.09 -13.80 -32.33
N VAL A 538 -17.51 -14.33 -31.18
CA VAL A 538 -16.99 -13.89 -29.87
C VAL A 538 -15.53 -14.34 -29.71
N ASP A 539 -15.20 -15.56 -30.10
CA ASP A 539 -13.82 -16.08 -30.02
C ASP A 539 -12.88 -15.26 -30.92
N GLU A 540 -13.35 -14.80 -32.09
CA GLU A 540 -12.61 -13.85 -32.93
C GLU A 540 -12.41 -12.49 -32.24
N LEU A 541 -13.42 -11.94 -31.56
CA LEU A 541 -13.27 -10.71 -30.79
C LEU A 541 -12.27 -10.90 -29.64
N VAL A 542 -12.34 -12.02 -28.91
CA VAL A 542 -11.44 -12.30 -27.77
C VAL A 542 -9.99 -12.33 -28.24
N LYS A 543 -9.69 -12.85 -29.44
CA LYS A 543 -8.35 -12.80 -30.04
C LYS A 543 -7.83 -11.38 -30.31
N THR A 544 -8.71 -10.36 -30.37
CA THR A 544 -8.31 -8.95 -30.53
C THR A 544 -8.09 -8.23 -29.21
N LEU A 545 -8.49 -8.83 -28.08
CA LEU A 545 -8.24 -8.29 -26.75
C LEU A 545 -6.77 -8.48 -26.35
N PRO A 546 -6.29 -7.79 -25.29
CA PRO A 546 -4.98 -8.08 -24.73
C PRO A 546 -4.81 -9.57 -24.41
N LYS A 547 -3.56 -10.05 -24.41
CA LYS A 547 -3.22 -11.43 -24.01
C LYS A 547 -3.84 -11.76 -22.65
N ASP A 548 -4.16 -13.03 -22.40
CA ASP A 548 -4.85 -13.47 -21.18
C ASP A 548 -4.22 -12.96 -19.88
N GLU A 549 -2.89 -12.90 -19.81
CA GLU A 549 -2.13 -12.37 -18.67
C GLU A 549 -2.35 -10.87 -18.42
N MET A 550 -2.79 -10.12 -19.43
CA MET A 550 -3.06 -8.68 -19.40
C MET A 550 -4.55 -8.34 -19.27
N LEU A 551 -5.43 -9.34 -19.18
CA LEU A 551 -6.88 -9.13 -19.04
C LEU A 551 -7.31 -8.88 -17.59
N ALA A 552 -6.51 -9.35 -16.63
CA ALA A 552 -6.70 -9.08 -15.22
C ALA A 552 -5.97 -7.80 -14.80
N SER A 553 -6.33 -7.29 -13.62
CA SER A 553 -5.74 -6.11 -13.00
C SER A 553 -4.21 -6.15 -12.99
N PRO A 554 -3.53 -5.00 -13.24
CA PRO A 554 -2.08 -4.92 -13.17
C PRO A 554 -1.46 -5.36 -11.86
N VAL A 555 -2.23 -5.35 -10.75
CA VAL A 555 -1.76 -5.79 -9.43
C VAL A 555 -1.16 -7.20 -9.49
N TRP A 556 -1.72 -8.07 -10.33
CA TRP A 556 -1.28 -9.45 -10.49
C TRP A 556 0.02 -9.59 -11.28
N ARG A 557 0.48 -8.52 -11.93
CA ARG A 557 1.77 -8.50 -12.65
C ARG A 557 2.95 -8.14 -11.74
N ILE A 558 2.67 -7.80 -10.49
CA ILE A 558 3.63 -7.57 -9.41
C ILE A 558 3.73 -8.89 -8.59
N GLN A 559 3.67 -10.06 -9.27
CA GLN A 559 3.28 -11.35 -8.67
C GLN A 559 4.31 -11.93 -7.68
N ASP A 560 5.59 -11.64 -7.87
CA ASP A 560 6.68 -12.09 -6.99
C ASP A 560 7.00 -11.09 -5.87
N ASP A 561 6.26 -9.98 -5.85
CA ASP A 561 6.54 -8.80 -5.03
C ASP A 561 5.35 -8.40 -4.15
N LEU A 562 4.10 -8.65 -4.56
CA LEU A 562 2.90 -8.21 -3.84
C LEU A 562 1.77 -9.26 -3.81
N ASP A 563 1.32 -9.64 -2.61
CA ASP A 563 0.06 -10.34 -2.40
C ASP A 563 -1.01 -9.33 -1.92
N PRO A 564 -1.97 -8.94 -2.77
CA PRO A 564 -2.91 -7.88 -2.40
C PRO A 564 -3.90 -8.29 -1.30
N HIS A 565 -4.02 -9.58 -0.95
CA HIS A 565 -4.84 -10.05 0.17
C HIS A 565 -4.14 -9.90 1.52
N ARG A 566 -2.81 -9.94 1.53
CA ARG A 566 -1.96 -9.89 2.75
C ARG A 566 -1.18 -8.59 2.89
N ASP A 567 -0.89 -7.92 1.78
CA ASP A 567 -0.03 -6.73 1.70
C ASP A 567 -0.85 -5.45 1.50
N THR A 568 -2.15 -5.51 1.82
CA THR A 568 -3.00 -4.34 2.01
C THR A 568 -3.39 -4.26 3.49
N PRO A 569 -2.54 -3.68 4.37
CA PRO A 569 -2.71 -3.75 5.82
C PRO A 569 -3.96 -3.02 6.32
N VAL A 570 -4.33 -3.28 7.57
CA VAL A 570 -5.46 -2.60 8.24
C VAL A 570 -5.14 -1.12 8.38
N GLU A 571 -5.80 -0.26 7.60
CA GLU A 571 -5.60 1.19 7.69
C GLU A 571 -6.29 1.74 8.97
N ILE A 572 -5.48 2.12 9.95
CA ILE A 572 -5.95 2.41 11.32
C ILE A 572 -6.73 3.73 11.43
N LEU A 573 -6.46 4.72 10.57
CA LEU A 573 -7.24 5.96 10.54
C LEU A 573 -8.69 5.66 10.15
N HIS A 574 -8.91 4.87 9.11
CA HIS A 574 -10.22 4.54 8.56
C HIS A 574 -10.95 3.49 9.39
N VAL A 575 -10.24 2.53 9.98
CA VAL A 575 -10.84 1.45 10.79
C VAL A 575 -11.17 1.92 12.20
N VAL A 576 -10.28 2.67 12.86
CA VAL A 576 -10.44 3.02 14.28
C VAL A 576 -10.99 4.43 14.45
N LEU A 577 -10.33 5.47 13.95
CA LEU A 577 -10.75 6.87 14.18
C LEU A 577 -12.01 7.22 13.37
N LEU A 578 -11.96 7.08 12.04
CA LEU A 578 -13.09 7.27 11.13
C LEU A 578 -14.02 6.04 11.07
N GLY A 579 -13.75 5.01 11.87
CA GLY A 579 -14.60 3.85 12.09
C GLY A 579 -15.15 3.84 13.51
N PHE A 580 -14.56 3.05 14.41
CA PHE A 580 -15.06 2.82 15.77
C PHE A 580 -15.36 4.11 16.55
N VAL A 581 -14.38 5.02 16.67
CA VAL A 581 -14.52 6.27 17.44
C VAL A 581 -15.61 7.15 16.83
N LYS A 582 -15.61 7.32 15.51
CA LYS A 582 -16.67 8.04 14.78
C LYS A 582 -18.04 7.45 15.02
N TYR A 583 -18.17 6.13 14.92
CA TYR A 583 -19.45 5.45 15.09
C TYR A 583 -19.96 5.58 16.53
N PHE A 584 -19.09 5.33 17.50
CA PHE A 584 -19.45 5.39 18.91
C PHE A 584 -19.79 6.81 19.34
N TRP A 585 -19.04 7.82 18.87
CA TRP A 585 -19.27 9.21 19.26
C TRP A 585 -20.58 9.75 18.70
N ARG A 586 -20.87 9.46 17.42
CA ARG A 586 -22.15 9.83 16.80
C ARG A 586 -23.32 9.19 17.51
N ASP A 587 -23.23 7.90 17.80
CA ASP A 587 -24.30 7.19 18.49
C ASP A 587 -24.48 7.69 19.94
N ALA A 588 -23.38 7.95 20.67
CA ALA A 588 -23.45 8.58 21.98
C ALA A 588 -24.14 9.95 21.91
N MET A 589 -23.71 10.86 21.03
CA MET A 589 -24.31 12.19 20.89
C MET A 589 -25.79 12.14 20.45
N ALA A 590 -26.18 11.15 19.64
CA ALA A 590 -27.56 10.97 19.22
C ALA A 590 -28.49 10.51 20.36
N ARG A 591 -27.95 9.83 21.38
CA ARG A 591 -28.73 9.34 22.55
C ARG A 591 -28.95 10.40 23.62
N LEU A 592 -28.05 11.38 23.72
CA LEU A 592 -28.10 12.38 24.77
C LEU A 592 -29.18 13.44 24.52
N SER A 593 -29.88 13.84 25.57
CA SER A 593 -30.73 15.04 25.56
C SER A 593 -29.90 16.31 25.37
N ASP A 594 -30.54 17.44 25.09
CA ASP A 594 -29.83 18.71 24.92
C ASP A 594 -29.19 19.19 26.24
N GLU A 595 -29.80 18.90 27.39
CA GLU A 595 -29.22 19.15 28.72
C GLU A 595 -27.98 18.27 28.95
N GLN A 596 -28.05 16.98 28.61
CA GLN A 596 -26.92 16.07 28.75
C GLN A 596 -25.77 16.45 27.80
N LYS A 597 -26.08 16.90 26.58
CA LYS A 597 -25.07 17.45 25.64
C LYS A 597 -24.42 18.71 26.21
N ALA A 598 -25.17 19.58 26.87
CA ALA A 598 -24.60 20.74 27.55
C ALA A 598 -23.62 20.33 28.66
N THR A 599 -23.93 19.27 29.42
CA THR A 599 -23.01 18.66 30.39
C THR A 599 -21.73 18.14 29.71
N VAL A 600 -21.84 17.40 28.59
CA VAL A 600 -20.66 16.95 27.83
C VAL A 600 -19.80 18.13 27.37
N ILE A 601 -20.41 19.21 26.88
CA ILE A 601 -19.69 20.43 26.50
C ILE A 601 -18.94 21.02 27.70
N ALA A 602 -19.60 21.16 28.85
CA ALA A 602 -18.98 21.68 30.06
C ALA A 602 -17.82 20.79 30.54
N CYS A 603 -17.98 19.47 30.51
CA CYS A 603 -16.93 18.51 30.81
C CYS A 603 -15.73 18.68 29.88
N LEU A 604 -15.96 18.70 28.56
CA LEU A 604 -14.89 18.87 27.55
C LEU A 604 -14.13 20.21 27.71
N ILE A 605 -14.81 21.30 28.06
CA ILE A 605 -14.16 22.60 28.35
C ILE A 605 -13.28 22.50 29.61
N SER A 606 -13.70 21.69 30.59
CA SER A 606 -13.02 21.54 31.87
C SER A 606 -11.84 20.56 31.83
N VAL A 607 -11.71 19.76 30.76
CA VAL A 607 -10.58 18.84 30.58
C VAL A 607 -9.28 19.64 30.48
N ARG A 608 -8.33 19.32 31.37
CA ARG A 608 -6.96 19.84 31.25
C ARG A 608 -6.26 19.11 30.11
N THR A 609 -5.82 19.86 29.11
CA THR A 609 -5.06 19.32 27.97
C THR A 609 -3.55 19.27 28.20
N SER A 610 -3.08 19.75 29.37
CA SER A 610 -1.67 19.67 29.77
C SER A 610 -1.23 18.20 29.86
N GLY A 611 -0.40 17.76 28.93
CA GLY A 611 0.06 16.37 28.80
C GLY A 611 -0.56 15.56 27.67
N LEU A 612 -1.56 16.10 26.96
CA LEU A 612 -2.17 15.47 25.77
C LEU A 612 -1.63 16.04 24.44
N GLU A 613 -0.79 17.09 24.51
CA GLU A 613 -0.24 17.79 23.34
C GLU A 613 -1.29 18.26 22.31
N ILE A 614 -2.53 18.49 22.77
CA ILE A 614 -3.62 19.01 21.94
C ILE A 614 -3.96 20.46 22.30
N PRO A 615 -4.41 21.27 21.33
CA PRO A 615 -4.94 22.60 21.61
C PRO A 615 -6.19 22.51 22.50
N PRO A 616 -6.64 23.64 23.08
CA PRO A 616 -7.91 23.70 23.79
C PRO A 616 -9.04 23.05 22.99
N ILE A 617 -9.80 22.18 23.66
CA ILE A 617 -10.80 21.34 23.00
C ILE A 617 -11.94 22.22 22.48
N ALA A 618 -12.23 22.12 21.19
CA ALA A 618 -13.37 22.78 20.55
C ALA A 618 -14.70 22.07 20.92
N ALA A 619 -15.05 22.06 22.21
CA ALA A 619 -16.12 21.25 22.80
C ALA A 619 -17.46 21.40 22.08
N ARG A 620 -17.87 22.64 21.79
CA ARG A 620 -19.12 22.93 21.05
C ARG A 620 -19.10 22.29 19.66
N THR A 621 -17.95 22.28 18.99
CA THR A 621 -17.80 21.67 17.67
C THR A 621 -17.94 20.16 17.74
N LEU A 622 -17.23 19.51 18.69
CA LEU A 622 -17.24 18.07 18.86
C LEU A 622 -18.65 17.51 19.16
N VAL A 623 -19.46 18.26 19.90
CA VAL A 623 -20.83 17.84 20.27
C VAL A 623 -21.86 18.23 19.21
N LYS A 624 -21.90 19.50 18.79
CA LYS A 624 -22.94 20.00 17.87
C LYS A 624 -22.78 19.46 16.45
N TYR A 625 -21.55 19.22 16.02
CA TYR A 625 -21.21 18.80 14.67
C TYR A 625 -20.62 17.38 14.61
N ALA A 626 -21.01 16.50 15.55
CA ALA A 626 -20.57 15.09 15.61
C ALA A 626 -20.72 14.33 14.27
N GLY A 627 -21.70 14.75 13.44
CA GLY A 627 -21.94 14.23 12.09
C GLY A 627 -20.95 14.66 11.00
N SER A 628 -20.08 15.64 11.24
CA SER A 628 -19.16 16.20 10.24
C SER A 628 -17.71 16.35 10.70
N LEU A 629 -17.36 15.73 11.83
CA LEU A 629 -16.00 15.70 12.36
C LEU A 629 -15.03 14.94 11.44
N VAL A 630 -13.75 15.30 11.51
CA VAL A 630 -12.64 14.70 10.76
C VAL A 630 -11.69 13.89 11.66
N GLY A 631 -10.67 13.23 11.09
CA GLY A 631 -9.74 12.37 11.83
C GLY A 631 -9.09 13.06 13.04
N ARG A 632 -8.62 14.31 12.86
CA ARG A 632 -8.06 15.13 13.95
C ARG A 632 -9.01 15.30 15.13
N ASP A 633 -10.29 15.54 14.86
CA ASP A 633 -11.30 15.70 15.92
C ASP A 633 -11.51 14.37 16.66
N PHE A 634 -11.57 13.25 15.93
CA PHE A 634 -11.74 11.94 16.54
C PHE A 634 -10.52 11.48 17.34
N ARG A 635 -9.31 11.92 16.98
CA ARG A 635 -8.11 11.71 17.80
C ARG A 635 -8.21 12.42 19.15
N VAL A 636 -8.85 13.58 19.22
CA VAL A 636 -9.17 14.24 20.50
C VAL A 636 -10.22 13.45 21.26
N VAL A 637 -11.33 13.08 20.60
CA VAL A 637 -12.42 12.30 21.21
C VAL A 637 -11.91 10.99 21.82
N ALA A 638 -11.07 10.24 21.10
CA ALA A 638 -10.47 8.99 21.56
C ALA A 638 -9.76 9.11 22.92
N GLN A 639 -9.14 10.26 23.20
CA GLN A 639 -8.38 10.49 24.43
C GLN A 639 -9.26 10.90 25.62
N VAL A 640 -10.44 11.48 25.36
CA VAL A 640 -11.26 12.12 26.40
C VAL A 640 -12.64 11.48 26.61
N ALA A 641 -13.11 10.64 25.69
CA ALA A 641 -14.47 10.14 25.67
C ALA A 641 -14.92 9.44 26.98
N PRO A 642 -14.13 8.54 27.61
CA PRO A 642 -14.54 7.94 28.88
C PRO A 642 -14.78 8.98 29.98
N PHE A 643 -13.93 10.00 30.09
CA PHE A 643 -14.05 10.99 31.16
C PHE A 643 -15.28 11.88 31.03
N VAL A 644 -15.74 12.14 29.81
CA VAL A 644 -16.86 13.05 29.55
C VAL A 644 -18.20 12.34 29.37
N LEU A 645 -18.21 11.02 29.14
CA LEU A 645 -19.43 10.23 28.97
C LEU A 645 -19.86 9.47 30.23
N HIS A 646 -19.03 9.45 31.28
CA HIS A 646 -19.31 8.73 32.52
C HIS A 646 -20.64 9.18 33.14
N GLY A 647 -21.54 8.22 33.38
CA GLY A 647 -22.88 8.48 33.93
C GLY A 647 -23.91 9.09 32.95
N LEU A 648 -23.52 9.37 31.71
CA LEU A 648 -24.39 9.99 30.69
C LEU A 648 -24.89 9.00 29.64
N VAL A 649 -24.17 7.89 29.43
CA VAL A 649 -24.53 6.82 28.48
C VAL A 649 -24.81 5.50 29.22
N PRO A 650 -25.52 4.53 28.61
CA PRO A 650 -25.74 3.22 29.22
C PRO A 650 -24.43 2.53 29.64
N ALA A 651 -24.45 1.76 30.74
CA ALA A 651 -23.25 1.13 31.30
C ALA A 651 -22.48 0.27 30.29
N ALA A 652 -23.16 -0.49 29.44
CA ALA A 652 -22.54 -1.30 28.39
C ALA A 652 -21.87 -0.44 27.30
N CYS A 653 -22.49 0.69 26.92
CA CYS A 653 -21.89 1.67 26.01
C CYS A 653 -20.61 2.27 26.62
N TYR A 654 -20.67 2.65 27.89
CA TYR A 654 -19.52 3.17 28.62
C TYR A 654 -18.37 2.15 28.68
N LYS A 655 -18.67 0.88 29.00
CA LYS A 655 -17.70 -0.22 29.01
C LYS A 655 -17.02 -0.40 27.65
N ALA A 656 -17.77 -0.33 26.55
CA ALA A 656 -17.22 -0.39 25.20
C ALA A 656 -16.29 0.80 24.88
N TRP A 657 -16.63 2.00 25.34
CA TRP A 657 -15.75 3.18 25.23
C TRP A 657 -14.47 3.04 26.04
N VAL A 658 -14.53 2.52 27.27
CA VAL A 658 -13.35 2.26 28.09
C VAL A 658 -12.45 1.24 27.39
N ALA A 659 -13.01 0.12 26.91
CA ALA A 659 -12.24 -0.91 26.21
C ALA A 659 -11.59 -0.36 24.92
N LEU A 660 -12.32 0.44 24.13
CA LEU A 660 -11.77 1.11 22.95
C LEU A 660 -10.63 2.07 23.31
N SER A 661 -10.80 2.85 24.38
CA SER A 661 -9.80 3.83 24.82
C SER A 661 -8.54 3.18 25.39
N THR A 662 -8.65 1.97 25.96
CA THR A 662 -7.50 1.15 26.36
C THR A 662 -6.79 0.52 25.17
N LEU A 663 -7.53 0.13 24.11
CA LEU A 663 -6.96 -0.48 22.91
C LEU A 663 -6.20 0.53 22.03
N ILE A 664 -6.67 1.78 21.93
CA ILE A 664 -6.08 2.79 21.03
C ILE A 664 -4.58 3.03 21.28
N PRO A 665 -4.09 3.21 22.53
CA PRO A 665 -2.67 3.34 22.80
C PRO A 665 -1.82 2.16 22.32
N LEU A 666 -2.33 0.94 22.42
CA LEU A 666 -1.65 -0.25 21.89
C LEU A 666 -1.53 -0.16 20.36
N ILE A 667 -2.62 0.20 19.66
CA ILE A 667 -2.62 0.32 18.20
C ILE A 667 -1.65 1.40 17.69
N TRP A 668 -1.56 2.54 18.39
CA TRP A 668 -0.69 3.66 18.01
C TRP A 668 0.71 3.62 18.64
N GLN A 669 1.12 2.47 19.19
CA GLN A 669 2.44 2.28 19.77
C GLN A 669 3.53 2.42 18.68
N PRO A 670 4.44 3.42 18.74
CA PRO A 670 5.43 3.63 17.69
C PRO A 670 6.65 2.71 17.79
N VAL A 671 6.90 2.16 18.99
CA VAL A 671 8.05 1.30 19.30
C VAL A 671 7.58 0.09 20.09
N ILE A 672 7.89 -1.11 19.59
CA ILE A 672 7.55 -2.40 20.20
C ILE A 672 8.82 -2.99 20.81
N ASN A 673 8.82 -3.19 22.13
CA ASN A 673 9.99 -3.73 22.84
C ASN A 673 10.02 -5.26 22.92
N ASP A 674 8.85 -5.89 22.95
CA ASP A 674 8.71 -7.35 22.91
C ASP A 674 7.54 -7.63 21.97
N LEU A 675 7.85 -8.15 20.78
CA LEU A 675 6.85 -8.40 19.76
C LEU A 675 5.83 -9.46 20.20
N VAL A 676 6.29 -10.51 20.87
CA VAL A 676 5.43 -11.64 21.28
C VAL A 676 4.44 -11.15 22.34
N GLN A 677 4.93 -10.47 23.37
CA GLN A 677 4.09 -9.92 24.43
C GLN A 677 3.15 -8.84 23.89
N TYR A 678 3.65 -7.92 23.06
CA TYR A 678 2.83 -6.88 22.44
C TYR A 678 1.68 -7.46 21.60
N LEU A 679 1.95 -8.49 20.78
CA LEU A 679 0.91 -9.12 19.97
C LEU A 679 -0.11 -9.87 20.84
N ALA A 680 0.31 -10.46 21.96
CA ALA A 680 -0.61 -11.07 22.92
C ALA A 680 -1.52 -10.03 23.58
N ASP A 681 -0.96 -8.90 24.02
CA ASP A 681 -1.71 -7.79 24.64
C ASP A 681 -2.66 -7.14 23.64
N LEU A 682 -2.21 -6.93 22.39
CA LEU A 682 -3.04 -6.38 21.34
C LEU A 682 -4.23 -7.30 21.01
N ARG A 683 -4.00 -8.61 20.87
CA ARG A 683 -5.07 -9.60 20.65
C ARG A 683 -6.06 -9.61 21.83
N ALA A 684 -5.56 -9.56 23.06
CA ALA A 684 -6.41 -9.48 24.26
C ALA A 684 -7.22 -8.17 24.31
N GLY A 685 -6.61 -7.03 23.95
CA GLY A 685 -7.26 -5.73 23.87
C GLY A 685 -8.36 -5.69 22.81
N ILE A 686 -8.10 -6.23 21.61
CA ILE A 686 -9.10 -6.38 20.55
C ILE A 686 -10.27 -7.24 21.03
N ASN A 687 -9.98 -8.40 21.63
CA ASN A 687 -11.02 -9.30 22.16
C ASN A 687 -11.88 -8.61 23.23
N THR A 688 -11.25 -7.90 24.17
CA THR A 688 -11.95 -7.16 25.24
C THR A 688 -12.86 -6.07 24.64
N PHE A 689 -12.38 -5.33 23.64
CA PHE A 689 -13.15 -4.32 22.92
C PHE A 689 -14.35 -4.93 22.19
N LEU A 690 -14.16 -6.03 21.46
CA LEU A 690 -15.23 -6.69 20.71
C LEU A 690 -16.28 -7.32 21.66
N LEU A 691 -15.86 -7.91 22.78
CA LEU A 691 -16.78 -8.41 23.81
C LEU A 691 -17.62 -7.29 24.44
N ALA A 692 -16.99 -6.19 24.86
CA ALA A 692 -17.70 -5.03 25.40
C ALA A 692 -18.66 -4.40 24.37
N THR A 693 -18.26 -4.39 23.09
CA THR A 693 -19.11 -3.93 21.98
C THR A 693 -20.33 -4.86 21.79
N THR A 694 -20.14 -6.17 21.95
CA THR A 694 -21.22 -7.16 21.90
C THR A 694 -22.23 -6.96 23.02
N GLU A 695 -21.75 -6.77 24.25
CA GLU A 695 -22.58 -6.48 25.42
C GLU A 695 -23.39 -5.19 25.26
N TRP A 696 -22.82 -4.18 24.59
CA TRP A 696 -23.55 -2.98 24.24
C TRP A 696 -24.63 -3.27 23.20
N THR A 697 -24.23 -3.78 22.03
CA THR A 697 -25.16 -4.28 21.02
C THR A 697 -24.46 -5.09 19.93
N PRO A 698 -24.93 -6.30 19.60
CA PRO A 698 -24.38 -7.10 18.49
C PRO A 698 -24.59 -6.49 17.10
N ARG A 699 -25.37 -5.40 16.98
CA ARG A 699 -25.63 -4.72 15.71
C ARG A 699 -24.39 -4.03 15.12
N TRP A 700 -23.36 -3.75 15.94
CA TRP A 700 -22.09 -3.21 15.45
C TRP A 700 -21.38 -4.16 14.48
N PHE A 701 -21.57 -5.47 14.63
CA PHE A 701 -21.04 -6.52 13.73
C PHE A 701 -21.76 -6.62 12.38
N ASN A 702 -22.53 -5.60 12.01
CA ASN A 702 -22.94 -5.37 10.63
C ASN A 702 -21.96 -4.47 9.87
N LYS A 703 -21.00 -3.85 10.58
CA LYS A 703 -20.00 -2.96 10.01
C LYS A 703 -18.67 -3.72 9.83
N PRO A 704 -18.20 -3.92 8.58
CA PRO A 704 -17.02 -4.73 8.27
C PRO A 704 -15.74 -4.39 9.04
N LYS A 705 -15.56 -3.12 9.42
CA LYS A 705 -14.40 -2.63 10.19
C LYS A 705 -14.17 -3.43 11.49
N PHE A 706 -15.22 -3.92 12.14
CA PHE A 706 -15.12 -4.73 13.37
C PHE A 706 -14.57 -6.15 13.14
N HIS A 707 -14.62 -6.66 11.91
CA HIS A 707 -13.92 -7.89 11.54
C HIS A 707 -12.51 -7.59 11.04
N ILE A 708 -12.36 -6.54 10.22
CA ILE A 708 -11.06 -6.16 9.62
C ILE A 708 -9.98 -5.95 10.69
N ILE A 709 -10.32 -5.40 11.85
CA ILE A 709 -9.38 -5.21 12.97
C ILE A 709 -8.75 -6.51 13.49
N LEU A 710 -9.39 -7.68 13.29
CA LEU A 710 -8.85 -8.98 13.70
C LEU A 710 -7.57 -9.35 12.94
N HIS A 711 -7.35 -8.75 11.75
CA HIS A 711 -6.14 -8.95 10.96
C HIS A 711 -4.99 -8.00 11.36
N LEU A 712 -5.23 -7.02 12.25
CA LEU A 712 -4.20 -6.06 12.63
C LEU A 712 -2.96 -6.70 13.28
N PRO A 713 -3.08 -7.67 14.20
CA PRO A 713 -1.90 -8.34 14.79
C PRO A 713 -1.00 -8.97 13.74
N ASP A 714 -1.58 -9.70 12.78
CA ASP A 714 -0.81 -10.38 11.73
C ASP A 714 -0.13 -9.38 10.78
N HIS A 715 -0.78 -8.25 10.49
CA HIS A 715 -0.13 -7.18 9.74
C HIS A 715 1.02 -6.54 10.52
N ILE A 716 0.89 -6.33 11.84
CA ILE A 716 1.97 -5.75 12.64
C ILE A 716 3.17 -6.69 12.73
N GLU A 717 2.93 -7.98 12.92
CA GLU A 717 3.97 -9.01 12.92
C GLU A 717 4.79 -9.01 11.62
N ARG A 718 4.12 -8.73 10.50
CA ARG A 718 4.75 -8.73 9.17
C ARG A 718 5.38 -7.41 8.77
N LEU A 719 4.68 -6.30 8.99
CA LEU A 719 4.97 -5.00 8.38
C LEU A 719 5.49 -3.97 9.37
N GLY A 720 5.38 -4.23 10.66
CA GLY A 720 5.79 -3.33 11.73
C GLY A 720 4.65 -2.59 12.41
N PRO A 721 4.94 -1.66 13.33
CA PRO A 721 3.91 -0.97 14.10
C PRO A 721 2.91 -0.27 13.18
N ALA A 722 1.63 -0.24 13.58
CA ALA A 722 0.56 0.16 12.68
C ALA A 722 0.63 1.62 12.20
N ILE A 723 1.39 2.44 12.92
CA ILE A 723 1.67 3.82 12.51
C ILE A 723 2.41 3.90 11.17
N LEU A 724 3.25 2.91 10.84
CA LEU A 724 4.02 2.87 9.58
C LEU A 724 3.12 2.78 8.34
N PHE A 725 1.93 2.20 8.48
CA PHE A 725 0.97 2.04 7.39
C PHE A 725 -0.32 2.86 7.61
N ALA A 726 -0.27 3.90 8.45
CA ALA A 726 -1.31 4.90 8.55
C ALA A 726 -1.25 5.88 7.35
N THR A 727 -2.40 6.27 6.80
CA THR A 727 -2.45 7.09 5.57
C THR A 727 -2.40 8.60 5.80
N GLU A 728 -2.26 9.08 7.05
CA GLU A 728 -2.31 10.51 7.38
C GLU A 728 -1.28 11.36 6.61
N SER A 729 -0.03 10.88 6.48
CA SER A 729 1.03 11.59 5.77
C SER A 729 0.74 11.70 4.27
N PHE A 730 0.26 10.62 3.65
CA PHE A 730 -0.16 10.61 2.25
C PHE A 730 -1.41 11.47 2.01
N GLU A 731 -2.39 11.46 2.91
CA GLU A 731 -3.58 12.30 2.78
C GLU A 731 -3.28 13.80 2.85
N SER A 732 -2.21 14.19 3.55
CA SER A 732 -1.72 15.58 3.56
C SER A 732 -1.35 16.07 2.15
N TYR A 733 -0.84 15.16 1.28
CA TYR A 733 -0.48 15.43 -0.11
C TYR A 733 -1.67 15.75 -1.02
N ASN A 734 -2.89 15.47 -0.57
CA ASN A 734 -4.11 15.83 -1.30
C ASN A 734 -4.26 17.35 -1.44
N SER A 735 -3.65 18.16 -0.57
CA SER A 735 -3.67 19.63 -0.68
C SER A 735 -2.76 20.16 -1.80
N PRO A 736 -1.48 19.75 -1.91
CA PRO A 736 -0.63 20.04 -3.07
C PRO A 736 -1.24 19.62 -4.42
N ILE A 737 -1.75 18.38 -4.53
CA ILE A 737 -2.40 17.86 -5.75
C ILE A 737 -3.58 18.76 -6.16
N ARG A 738 -4.41 19.15 -5.19
CA ARG A 738 -5.51 20.10 -5.41
C ARG A 738 -5.04 21.45 -5.90
N SER A 739 -3.98 21.98 -5.31
CA SER A 739 -3.45 23.29 -5.65
C SER A 739 -2.95 23.33 -7.10
N LEU A 740 -2.23 22.29 -7.53
CA LEU A 740 -1.81 22.12 -8.93
C LEU A 740 -2.99 21.98 -9.89
N SER A 741 -4.01 21.20 -9.51
CA SER A 741 -5.25 21.07 -10.30
C SER A 741 -6.00 22.40 -10.43
N ILE A 742 -6.07 23.18 -9.35
CA ILE A 742 -6.77 24.48 -9.34
C ILE A 742 -6.04 25.51 -10.21
N ASN A 743 -4.70 25.52 -10.15
CA ASN A 743 -3.83 26.47 -10.85
C ASN A 743 -3.54 26.11 -12.32
N SER A 744 -3.95 24.93 -12.79
CA SER A 744 -3.81 24.53 -14.19
C SER A 744 -4.95 25.05 -15.08
N ASN A 745 -4.81 24.86 -16.40
CA ASN A 745 -5.89 25.16 -17.35
C ASN A 745 -7.02 24.10 -17.34
N ARG A 746 -6.83 23.01 -16.58
CA ARG A 746 -7.76 21.88 -16.39
C ARG A 746 -8.15 21.11 -17.65
N GLN A 747 -7.43 21.28 -18.75
CA GLN A 747 -7.66 20.55 -20.00
C GLN A 747 -7.07 19.13 -19.94
N ALA A 748 -5.93 18.96 -19.27
CA ALA A 748 -5.29 17.68 -19.05
C ALA A 748 -4.77 17.57 -17.61
N PRO A 749 -5.66 17.48 -16.59
CA PRO A 749 -5.26 17.53 -15.18
C PRO A 749 -4.18 16.51 -14.81
N SER A 750 -4.26 15.28 -15.33
CA SER A 750 -3.25 14.23 -15.11
C SER A 750 -1.85 14.70 -15.53
N ARG A 751 -1.73 15.32 -16.71
CA ARG A 751 -0.48 15.87 -17.24
C ARG A 751 0.03 17.04 -16.43
N ASP A 752 -0.84 18.03 -16.21
CA ASP A 752 -0.44 19.30 -15.61
C ASP A 752 0.01 19.11 -14.15
N ILE A 753 -0.65 18.20 -13.42
CA ILE A 753 -0.26 17.84 -12.05
C ILE A 753 1.05 17.06 -12.05
N ALA A 754 1.20 16.05 -12.91
CA ALA A 754 2.43 15.27 -12.99
C ALA A 754 3.66 16.14 -13.33
N VAL A 755 3.53 17.02 -14.33
CA VAL A 755 4.57 17.98 -14.70
C VAL A 755 4.89 18.95 -13.55
N GLY A 756 3.88 19.39 -12.80
CA GLY A 756 4.08 20.25 -11.63
C GLY A 756 4.93 19.57 -10.55
N PHE A 757 4.66 18.30 -10.26
CA PHE A 757 5.46 17.54 -9.30
C PHE A 757 6.85 17.17 -9.83
N ALA A 758 6.96 16.84 -11.12
CA ALA A 758 8.24 16.52 -11.76
C ALA A 758 9.24 17.69 -11.76
N ALA A 759 8.74 18.93 -11.73
CA ALA A 759 9.56 20.13 -11.63
C ALA A 759 9.89 20.55 -10.19
N SER A 760 9.19 19.99 -9.19
CA SER A 760 9.38 20.29 -7.76
C SER A 760 10.15 19.20 -7.02
N GLY A 761 10.43 18.08 -7.71
CA GLY A 761 11.12 16.89 -7.19
C GLY A 761 12.60 17.13 -6.98
#